data_AF-A0A926AFN4-F1
#
_entry.id   AF-A0A926AFN4-F1
#
_cell.length_a   1.000
_cell.length_b   1.000
_cell.length_c   1.000
_cell.angle_alpha   90.00
_cell.angle_beta   90.00
_cell.angle_gamma   90.00
#
_symmetry.space_group_name_H-M   'P 1'
#
loop_
_entity.id
_entity.type
_entity.pdbx_description
1 polymer ?
#
loop_
_entity_poly.entity_id
_entity_poly.type
_entity_poly.pdbx_seq_one_letter_code
_entity_poly.pdbx_strand_id
1 'polypeptide(L)'
;MRPNLGLICATAALAVGSAPALALPTVTVTPPNSARFLVGQRFDLRVQGRPTAGSAIIGATLTVDGAPVTFSSTDSTSGVSGFNLRGFSVTTPGFHTLQATLSDGTGTSEVRAQFQVIDPRGSRKASKNIIIFLGDGMGTAHRSAARLMRYGVTAGRPNDYLAMEKFPGLGLVTTHSLDSIITDSAPGMGCYTTGNHSNNNQEGVFPATVANAFFQPRVEYLAEYLHRTRGTKTGIVSTSDIEDATPAANAVHTGNRGAGTGICDAYLDESNNTGLAVLMGGGRRWFLPAGQFGSSRTVASGHPALPADIQSAYGVPAQATNASRDLITDFQTAGFAYTSSLTDLNATFASGTPDKLLGLYGYGNMNVSLDKIAKRRGTPLTGSTTFVVDDYLAPDQPMLDEMTTAALTVLNKNNTNGFVLMVEGAHIDKQSHLMDADRTILEMLEFDRSVQVGRTFADQNPGTVVIVLADHECSGFSINGALTSPTGIAGSLANLRNLPSDKAVVDPGTVPARQGVVGLYQAAGFPNYTIAADGYPAATDIDGKLLIGYGGNADRFESWLTSPLPVVDSLLPDNIRADLASKGYATQPVRRADSLIQPDSRGFFIRGQASGVDNAVHTASDIPVNAYSTGNRAFEQFIGIQENTDVFFKLARALFGGY
;
A
#
# COMPACT_ATOMS: atom_id res chain seq x y z
N MET A 1 -20.52 47.03 -53.34
CA MET A 1 -19.45 47.98 -53.73
C MET A 1 -18.13 47.22 -53.70
N ARG A 2 -17.51 46.99 -54.87
CA ARG A 2 -16.06 46.73 -55.02
C ARG A 2 -15.44 48.05 -55.53
N PRO A 3 -14.10 48.22 -55.62
CA PRO A 3 -12.97 47.71 -54.82
C PRO A 3 -11.99 48.86 -54.45
N ASN A 4 -10.83 48.57 -53.84
CA ASN A 4 -9.59 49.22 -54.31
C ASN A 4 -8.36 48.32 -54.09
N LEU A 5 -7.60 48.20 -55.18
CA LEU A 5 -6.38 47.40 -55.37
C LEU A 5 -5.13 48.16 -54.89
N GLY A 6 -4.07 47.39 -54.64
CA GLY A 6 -2.66 47.81 -54.63
C GLY A 6 -1.96 47.28 -53.39
N LEU A 7 -0.84 46.55 -53.42
CA LEU A 7 0.17 46.34 -54.45
C LEU A 7 0.94 45.08 -53.99
N ILE A 8 1.11 44.07 -54.84
CA ILE A 8 1.91 42.88 -54.52
C ILE A 8 3.38 43.25 -54.78
N CYS A 9 4.17 43.37 -53.72
CA CYS A 9 5.63 43.38 -53.80
C CYS A 9 6.13 42.01 -53.34
N ALA A 10 6.58 41.20 -54.31
CA ALA A 10 7.17 39.90 -54.04
C ALA A 10 8.57 40.07 -53.43
N THR A 11 8.70 39.89 -52.12
CA THR A 11 9.98 39.60 -51.48
C THR A 11 10.23 38.10 -51.55
N ALA A 12 11.18 37.69 -52.38
CA ALA A 12 11.75 36.35 -52.37
C ALA A 12 12.42 36.11 -51.01
N ALA A 13 11.72 35.44 -50.10
CA ALA A 13 12.36 34.85 -48.92
C ALA A 13 13.15 33.63 -49.42
N LEU A 14 14.48 33.73 -49.40
CA LEU A 14 15.35 32.57 -49.53
C LEU A 14 14.94 31.57 -48.46
N ALA A 15 14.42 30.42 -48.89
CA ALA A 15 14.33 29.23 -48.06
C ALA A 15 15.77 28.80 -47.73
N VAL A 16 16.28 29.27 -46.59
CA VAL A 16 17.45 28.66 -45.96
C VAL A 16 16.98 27.24 -45.62
N GLY A 17 17.44 26.26 -46.38
CA GLY A 17 17.26 24.86 -46.02
C GLY A 17 17.83 24.68 -44.62
N SER A 18 16.95 24.49 -43.63
CA SER A 18 17.37 24.01 -42.32
C SER A 18 18.00 22.65 -42.56
N ALA A 19 19.33 22.58 -42.48
CA ALA A 19 20.02 21.30 -42.35
C ALA A 19 19.29 20.51 -41.25
N PRO A 20 18.98 19.22 -41.46
CA PRO A 20 18.39 18.42 -40.39
C PRO A 20 19.32 18.54 -39.19
N ALA A 21 18.81 19.03 -38.06
CA ALA A 21 19.57 19.06 -36.83
C ALA A 21 20.12 17.65 -36.61
N LEU A 22 21.45 17.53 -36.49
CA LEU A 22 22.07 16.25 -36.19
C LEU A 22 21.41 15.71 -34.92
N ALA A 23 20.85 14.51 -35.01
CA ALA A 23 20.29 13.84 -33.84
C ALA A 23 21.42 13.69 -32.81
N LEU A 24 21.16 14.12 -31.58
CA LEU A 24 22.06 14.00 -30.44
C LEU A 24 21.67 12.77 -29.59
N PRO A 25 22.58 12.22 -28.78
CA PRO A 25 22.25 11.15 -27.85
C PRO A 25 21.16 11.60 -26.87
N THR A 26 20.29 10.69 -26.43
CA THR A 26 19.33 11.04 -25.36
C THR A 26 20.03 11.03 -24.00
N VAL A 27 19.61 11.88 -23.06
CA VAL A 27 20.16 11.88 -21.70
C VAL A 27 19.07 12.16 -20.66
N THR A 28 19.13 11.44 -19.56
CA THR A 28 18.29 11.61 -18.37
C THR A 28 19.17 11.52 -17.12
N VAL A 29 18.75 12.20 -16.06
CA VAL A 29 19.44 12.20 -14.76
C VAL A 29 18.47 11.81 -13.65
N THR A 30 18.97 11.03 -12.70
CA THR A 30 18.31 10.62 -11.46
C THR A 30 19.07 11.23 -10.28
N PRO A 31 18.38 11.72 -9.23
CA PRO A 31 16.92 11.81 -9.05
C PRO A 31 16.22 12.77 -10.02
N PRO A 32 14.88 12.63 -10.19
CA PRO A 32 14.10 13.58 -10.98
C PRO A 32 14.08 14.98 -10.34
N ASN A 33 13.70 15.98 -11.13
CA ASN A 33 13.57 17.34 -10.64
C ASN A 33 12.52 17.44 -9.52
N SER A 34 12.80 18.25 -8.50
CA SER A 34 11.98 18.42 -7.28
C SER A 34 12.05 17.25 -6.28
N ALA A 35 12.94 16.29 -6.48
CA ALA A 35 13.25 15.30 -5.44
C ALA A 35 13.74 15.98 -4.16
N ARG A 36 13.43 15.38 -3.01
CA ARG A 36 13.73 15.96 -1.69
C ARG A 36 14.36 14.91 -0.79
N PHE A 37 15.32 15.32 0.03
CA PHE A 37 16.05 14.42 0.92
C PHE A 37 16.29 15.06 2.28
N LEU A 38 16.42 14.27 3.34
CA LEU A 38 16.91 14.77 4.62
C LEU A 38 18.42 15.02 4.54
N VAL A 39 18.92 15.93 5.38
CA VAL A 39 20.36 16.06 5.65
C VAL A 39 20.96 14.68 5.97
N GLY A 40 21.92 14.27 5.13
CA GLY A 40 22.63 13.00 5.25
C GLY A 40 21.82 11.75 4.88
N GLN A 41 20.64 11.87 4.29
CA GLN A 41 19.93 10.74 3.68
C GLN A 41 20.70 10.24 2.47
N ARG A 42 20.77 8.91 2.30
CA ARG A 42 21.44 8.28 1.17
C ARG A 42 20.47 8.11 0.00
N PHE A 43 20.96 8.36 -1.20
CA PHE A 43 20.24 8.09 -2.45
C PHE A 43 21.23 7.91 -3.60
N ASP A 44 20.79 7.29 -4.68
CA ASP A 44 21.63 7.06 -5.85
C ASP A 44 21.48 8.19 -6.88
N LEU A 45 22.61 8.55 -7.49
CA LEU A 45 22.66 9.39 -8.68
C LEU A 45 22.88 8.51 -9.92
N ARG A 46 22.19 8.81 -11.02
CA ARG A 46 22.40 8.11 -12.28
C ARG A 46 22.32 9.06 -13.46
N VAL A 47 23.23 8.91 -14.41
CA VAL A 47 23.10 9.46 -15.76
C VAL A 47 22.85 8.29 -16.70
N GLN A 48 21.83 8.37 -17.54
CA GLN A 48 21.58 7.33 -18.53
C GLN A 48 21.05 7.88 -19.85
N GLY A 49 21.26 7.14 -20.94
CA GLY A 49 20.80 7.55 -22.25
C GLY A 49 21.13 6.59 -23.38
N ARG A 50 20.61 6.87 -24.58
CA ARG A 50 20.87 6.11 -25.81
C ARG A 50 21.80 6.90 -26.73
N PRO A 51 22.77 6.25 -27.40
CA PRO A 51 23.51 6.90 -28.47
C PRO A 51 22.60 7.21 -29.65
N THR A 52 23.01 8.15 -30.49
CA THR A 52 22.44 8.33 -31.82
C THR A 52 22.57 7.02 -32.63
N ALA A 53 21.60 6.72 -33.48
CA ALA A 53 21.59 5.49 -34.27
C ALA A 53 22.91 5.34 -35.07
N GLY A 54 23.59 4.21 -34.90
CA GLY A 54 24.88 3.93 -35.53
C GLY A 54 26.11 4.54 -34.81
N SER A 55 25.92 5.18 -33.66
CA SER A 55 27.00 5.71 -32.81
C SER A 55 27.14 4.93 -31.50
N ALA A 56 28.20 5.21 -30.74
CA ALA A 56 28.43 4.68 -29.40
C ALA A 56 28.67 5.83 -28.41
N ILE A 57 28.24 5.65 -27.16
CA ILE A 57 28.52 6.61 -26.08
C ILE A 57 30.03 6.66 -25.85
N ILE A 58 30.61 7.85 -25.90
CA ILE A 58 32.06 8.10 -25.70
C ILE A 58 32.36 8.84 -24.40
N GLY A 59 31.36 9.39 -23.73
CA GLY A 59 31.56 10.08 -22.46
C GLY A 59 30.25 10.39 -21.73
N ALA A 60 30.33 10.43 -20.41
CA ALA A 60 29.30 10.95 -19.53
C ALA A 60 29.94 11.78 -18.43
N THR A 61 29.30 12.87 -18.02
CA THR A 61 29.71 13.64 -16.85
C THR A 61 28.51 13.91 -15.95
N LEU A 62 28.79 14.10 -14.67
CA LEU A 62 27.82 14.58 -13.70
C LEU A 62 28.51 15.57 -12.77
N THR A 63 27.87 16.70 -12.53
CA THR A 63 28.26 17.65 -11.48
C THR A 63 27.12 17.86 -10.50
N VAL A 64 27.47 18.12 -9.24
CA VAL A 64 26.58 18.58 -8.18
C VAL A 64 27.08 19.97 -7.78
N ASP A 65 26.24 20.99 -7.96
CA ASP A 65 26.59 22.41 -7.72
C ASP A 65 27.86 22.85 -8.46
N GLY A 66 28.04 22.33 -9.69
CA GLY A 66 29.21 22.59 -10.53
C GLY A 66 30.47 21.81 -10.15
N ALA A 67 30.47 21.07 -9.03
CA ALA A 67 31.56 20.19 -8.65
C ALA A 67 31.39 18.81 -9.33
N PRO A 68 32.41 18.30 -10.06
CA PRO A 68 32.31 16.99 -10.71
C PRO A 68 32.24 15.86 -9.67
N VAL A 69 31.43 14.84 -9.96
CA VAL A 69 31.36 13.61 -9.17
C VAL A 69 31.86 12.41 -9.98
N THR A 70 32.37 11.39 -9.29
CA THR A 70 32.88 10.17 -9.91
C THR A 70 31.83 9.06 -9.86
N PHE A 71 31.56 8.44 -11.00
CA PHE A 71 30.68 7.27 -11.06
C PHE A 71 31.33 6.06 -10.38
N SER A 72 30.55 5.34 -9.59
CA SER A 72 30.95 4.08 -8.94
C SER A 72 30.90 2.88 -9.89
N SER A 73 30.02 2.92 -10.89
CA SER A 73 29.88 1.85 -11.87
C SER A 73 29.22 2.34 -13.16
N THR A 74 29.26 1.48 -14.18
CA THR A 74 28.53 1.66 -15.43
C THR A 74 27.82 0.36 -15.81
N ASP A 75 26.68 0.48 -16.48
CA ASP A 75 25.94 -0.64 -17.03
C ASP A 75 25.40 -0.32 -18.44
N SER A 76 24.94 -1.35 -19.13
CA SER A 76 24.23 -1.19 -20.40
C SER A 76 23.09 -2.19 -20.47
N THR A 77 21.89 -1.72 -20.79
CA THR A 77 20.70 -2.56 -20.90
C THR A 77 19.81 -2.06 -22.03
N SER A 78 19.43 -2.94 -22.95
CA SER A 78 18.52 -2.63 -24.07
C SER A 78 18.97 -1.42 -24.91
N GLY A 79 20.29 -1.23 -25.05
CA GLY A 79 20.88 -0.10 -25.79
C GLY A 79 20.91 1.23 -25.03
N VAL A 80 20.61 1.23 -23.73
CA VAL A 80 20.77 2.39 -22.83
C VAL A 80 22.04 2.19 -22.01
N SER A 81 22.97 3.16 -22.07
CA SER A 81 24.14 3.19 -21.20
C SER A 81 23.81 3.92 -19.90
N GLY A 82 24.18 3.34 -18.77
CA GLY A 82 24.00 3.91 -17.43
C GLY A 82 25.32 4.16 -16.72
N PHE A 83 25.39 5.26 -16.00
CA PHE A 83 26.53 5.69 -15.19
C PHE A 83 26.01 5.99 -13.79
N ASN A 84 26.42 5.19 -12.81
CA ASN A 84 25.85 5.19 -11.46
C ASN A 84 26.81 5.82 -10.46
N LEU A 85 26.28 6.50 -9.46
CA LEU A 85 26.97 6.82 -8.21
C LEU A 85 26.03 6.42 -7.07
N ARG A 86 26.43 5.37 -6.34
CA ARG A 86 25.61 4.74 -5.29
C ARG A 86 25.83 5.39 -3.92
N GLY A 87 24.76 5.49 -3.13
CA GLY A 87 24.79 5.97 -1.74
C GLY A 87 25.31 7.40 -1.58
N PHE A 88 25.04 8.25 -2.56
CA PHE A 88 25.33 9.68 -2.47
C PHE A 88 24.54 10.31 -1.31
N SER A 89 25.13 11.30 -0.63
CA SER A 89 24.47 12.01 0.46
C SER A 89 25.02 13.43 0.57
N VAL A 90 24.18 14.34 1.04
CA VAL A 90 24.51 15.76 1.19
C VAL A 90 24.15 16.22 2.59
N THR A 91 25.06 16.93 3.24
CA THR A 91 24.87 17.45 4.60
C THR A 91 24.51 18.94 4.65
N THR A 92 24.73 19.66 3.56
CA THR A 92 24.35 21.08 3.42
C THR A 92 22.86 21.16 3.05
N PRO A 93 22.02 21.85 3.84
CA PRO A 93 20.63 22.09 3.46
C PRO A 93 20.50 23.08 2.31
N GLY A 94 19.45 22.96 1.51
CA GLY A 94 19.14 23.90 0.42
C GLY A 94 18.85 23.19 -0.90
N PHE A 95 18.77 23.97 -1.98
CA PHE A 95 18.63 23.45 -3.32
C PHE A 95 20.00 23.14 -3.92
N HIS A 96 20.11 21.98 -4.56
CA HIS A 96 21.32 21.49 -5.22
C HIS A 96 21.03 21.22 -6.69
N THR A 97 21.96 21.59 -7.56
CA THR A 97 21.81 21.43 -9.01
C THR A 97 22.63 20.26 -9.52
N LEU A 98 21.96 19.32 -10.19
CA LEU A 98 22.56 18.28 -11.01
C LEU A 98 22.71 18.80 -12.42
N GLN A 99 23.91 18.68 -12.99
CA GLN A 99 24.15 18.90 -14.41
C GLN A 99 24.84 17.67 -14.97
N ALA A 100 24.18 16.99 -15.90
CA ALA A 100 24.67 15.77 -16.52
C ALA A 100 24.85 15.98 -18.02
N THR A 101 25.93 15.42 -18.58
CA THR A 101 26.13 15.36 -20.03
C THR A 101 26.31 13.92 -20.49
N LEU A 102 25.88 13.65 -21.72
CA LEU A 102 26.14 12.41 -22.42
C LEU A 102 26.61 12.72 -23.84
N SER A 103 27.74 12.13 -24.24
CA SER A 103 28.40 12.42 -25.51
C SER A 103 28.54 11.14 -26.35
N ASP A 104 28.34 11.28 -27.66
CA ASP A 104 28.70 10.28 -28.67
C ASP A 104 29.44 10.95 -29.84
N GLY A 105 29.67 10.21 -30.93
CA GLY A 105 30.36 10.73 -32.12
C GLY A 105 29.61 11.85 -32.87
N THR A 106 28.33 12.08 -32.56
CA THR A 106 27.47 13.10 -33.19
C THR A 106 27.38 14.39 -32.38
N GLY A 107 27.61 14.33 -31.07
CA GLY A 107 27.64 15.51 -30.22
C GLY A 107 27.42 15.19 -28.74
N THR A 108 27.04 16.21 -27.97
CA THR A 108 26.78 16.10 -26.52
C THR A 108 25.40 16.64 -26.20
N SER A 109 24.63 15.87 -25.43
CA SER A 109 23.39 16.32 -24.81
C SER A 109 23.62 16.65 -23.35
N GLU A 110 22.87 17.62 -22.84
CA GLU A 110 22.91 18.06 -21.45
C GLU A 110 21.50 17.99 -20.84
N VAL A 111 21.41 17.57 -19.59
CA VAL A 111 20.20 17.68 -18.77
C VAL A 111 20.56 18.28 -17.41
N ARG A 112 19.62 19.06 -16.86
CA ARG A 112 19.71 19.61 -15.51
C ARG A 112 18.51 19.19 -14.69
N ALA A 113 18.73 18.90 -13.43
CA ALA A 113 17.70 18.68 -12.43
C ALA A 113 18.10 19.37 -11.12
N GLN A 114 17.12 19.70 -10.29
CA GLN A 114 17.34 20.25 -8.96
C GLN A 114 16.69 19.33 -7.92
N PHE A 115 17.41 19.06 -6.83
CA PHE A 115 16.87 18.41 -5.64
C PHE A 115 17.03 19.31 -4.42
N GLN A 116 16.24 19.08 -3.38
CA GLN A 116 16.29 19.84 -2.13
C GLN A 116 16.76 18.95 -0.97
N VAL A 117 17.69 19.46 -0.17
CA VAL A 117 18.10 18.87 1.11
C VAL A 117 17.44 19.65 2.23
N ILE A 118 16.66 18.95 3.07
CA ILE A 118 15.87 19.50 4.15
C ILE A 118 16.50 19.12 5.49
N ASP A 119 16.74 20.12 6.34
CA ASP A 119 17.10 19.89 7.73
C ASP A 119 15.82 19.72 8.58
N PRO A 120 15.56 18.53 9.15
CA PRO A 120 14.38 18.30 9.97
C PRO A 120 14.55 18.80 11.41
N ARG A 121 15.72 19.33 11.80
CA ARG A 121 16.02 19.71 13.18
C ARG A 121 15.38 21.04 13.57
N GLY A 122 15.00 21.13 14.83
CA GLY A 122 14.58 22.40 15.44
C GLY A 122 14.63 22.34 16.96
N SER A 123 13.97 23.30 17.61
CA SER A 123 14.02 23.48 19.07
C SER A 123 12.83 22.87 19.81
N ARG A 124 11.85 22.29 19.11
CA ARG A 124 10.69 21.67 19.76
C ARG A 124 11.05 20.32 20.36
N LYS A 125 10.22 19.87 21.32
CA LYS A 125 10.38 18.56 21.95
C LYS A 125 10.17 17.44 20.93
N ALA A 126 11.23 16.70 20.63
CA ALA A 126 11.23 15.60 19.67
C ALA A 126 10.38 14.40 20.13
N SER A 127 9.83 13.69 19.15
CA SER A 127 9.32 12.33 19.30
C SER A 127 10.49 11.33 19.28
N LYS A 128 10.28 10.20 19.96
CA LYS A 128 11.16 9.03 19.97
C LYS A 128 10.63 7.92 19.04
N ASN A 129 9.32 7.70 19.02
CA ASN A 129 8.69 6.59 18.28
C ASN A 129 7.77 7.11 17.18
N ILE A 130 7.74 6.41 16.05
CA ILE A 130 6.76 6.58 14.98
C ILE A 130 5.90 5.33 14.89
N ILE A 131 4.58 5.52 14.82
CA ILE A 131 3.61 4.49 14.46
C ILE A 131 2.82 5.00 13.25
N ILE A 132 2.87 4.26 12.14
CA ILE A 132 2.11 4.51 10.92
C ILE A 132 1.04 3.43 10.81
N PHE A 133 -0.22 3.81 10.90
CA PHE A 133 -1.34 2.95 10.54
C PHE A 133 -1.77 3.27 9.11
N LEU A 134 -1.69 2.29 8.22
CA LEU A 134 -2.09 2.42 6.82
C LEU A 134 -3.31 1.54 6.53
N GLY A 135 -4.45 2.16 6.24
CA GLY A 135 -5.62 1.45 5.72
C GLY A 135 -5.52 1.45 4.21
N ASP A 136 -5.07 0.35 3.60
CA ASP A 136 -4.84 0.28 2.15
C ASP A 136 -6.17 0.57 1.43
N GLY A 137 -6.18 1.52 0.49
CA GLY A 137 -7.40 1.91 -0.22
C GLY A 137 -8.46 2.67 0.61
N MET A 138 -8.16 3.06 1.86
CA MET A 138 -9.12 3.67 2.78
C MET A 138 -9.45 5.13 2.43
N GLY A 139 -10.64 5.33 1.85
CA GLY A 139 -11.24 6.65 1.65
C GLY A 139 -12.10 7.15 2.83
N THR A 140 -12.63 8.37 2.68
CA THR A 140 -13.53 8.98 3.68
C THR A 140 -14.85 8.23 3.83
N ALA A 141 -15.36 7.63 2.75
CA ALA A 141 -16.60 6.87 2.75
C ALA A 141 -16.46 5.53 3.50
N HIS A 142 -15.31 4.85 3.38
CA HIS A 142 -15.01 3.63 4.15
C HIS A 142 -15.11 3.89 5.66
N ARG A 143 -14.50 4.98 6.14
CA ARG A 143 -14.56 5.44 7.54
C ARG A 143 -15.99 5.73 7.99
N SER A 144 -16.73 6.45 7.16
CA SER A 144 -18.11 6.80 7.47
C SER A 144 -19.00 5.56 7.57
N ALA A 145 -18.81 4.57 6.68
CA ALA A 145 -19.56 3.32 6.70
C ALA A 145 -19.25 2.50 7.97
N ALA A 146 -17.98 2.41 8.35
CA ALA A 146 -17.56 1.74 9.59
C ALA A 146 -18.10 2.43 10.85
N ARG A 147 -18.06 3.77 10.93
CA ARG A 147 -18.67 4.53 12.04
C ARG A 147 -20.18 4.26 12.14
N LEU A 148 -20.89 4.35 11.02
CA LEU A 148 -22.34 4.13 10.98
C LEU A 148 -22.70 2.70 11.38
N MET A 149 -21.97 1.70 10.89
CA MET A 149 -22.17 0.32 11.28
C MET A 149 -21.90 0.09 12.77
N ARG A 150 -20.79 0.63 13.30
CA ARG A 150 -20.34 0.33 14.66
C ARG A 150 -21.15 1.05 15.74
N TYR A 151 -21.54 2.29 15.49
CA TYR A 151 -22.10 3.16 16.52
C TYR A 151 -23.53 3.58 16.20
N GLY A 152 -23.92 3.66 14.92
CA GLY A 152 -25.24 4.15 14.53
C GLY A 152 -25.44 5.64 14.85
N VAL A 153 -26.69 6.08 14.74
CA VAL A 153 -27.10 7.48 14.88
C VAL A 153 -28.37 7.58 15.71
N THR A 154 -28.40 8.51 16.68
CA THR A 154 -29.60 8.82 17.48
C THR A 154 -29.96 10.29 17.31
N ALA A 155 -31.20 10.57 16.92
CA ALA A 155 -31.71 11.94 16.69
C ALA A 155 -30.80 12.78 15.76
N GLY A 156 -30.22 12.15 14.73
CA GLY A 156 -29.31 12.78 13.77
C GLY A 156 -27.88 13.00 14.25
N ARG A 157 -27.51 12.56 15.46
CA ARG A 157 -26.14 12.65 16.00
C ARG A 157 -25.46 11.28 15.97
N PRO A 158 -24.17 11.19 15.57
CA PRO A 158 -23.43 9.94 15.70
C PRO A 158 -23.34 9.56 17.18
N ASN A 159 -23.53 8.27 17.50
CA ASN A 159 -23.51 7.82 18.89
C ASN A 159 -22.09 7.77 19.46
N ASP A 160 -21.07 7.57 18.62
CA ASP A 160 -19.65 7.72 18.93
C ASP A 160 -18.84 7.82 17.62
N TYR A 161 -17.52 7.90 17.74
CA TYR A 161 -16.55 8.02 16.65
C TYR A 161 -15.51 6.91 16.70
N LEU A 162 -14.95 6.58 15.54
CA LEU A 162 -13.81 5.67 15.40
C LEU A 162 -12.58 6.21 16.17
N ALA A 163 -11.69 5.34 16.62
CA ALA A 163 -10.48 5.71 17.35
C ALA A 163 -9.63 6.72 16.56
N MET A 164 -9.46 6.49 15.25
CA MET A 164 -8.75 7.41 14.34
C MET A 164 -9.45 8.78 14.18
N GLU A 165 -10.78 8.85 14.33
CA GLU A 165 -11.55 10.09 14.19
C GLU A 165 -11.46 10.99 15.43
N LYS A 166 -10.97 10.43 16.54
CA LYS A 166 -10.74 11.16 17.79
C LYS A 166 -9.34 11.80 17.84
N PHE A 167 -8.55 11.70 16.78
CA PHE A 167 -7.23 12.31 16.68
C PHE A 167 -7.35 13.81 16.35
N PRO A 168 -6.61 14.70 17.03
CA PRO A 168 -6.73 16.14 16.87
C PRO A 168 -6.10 16.69 15.58
N GLY A 169 -5.11 15.99 15.00
CA GLY A 169 -4.63 16.28 13.66
C GLY A 169 -5.56 15.64 12.62
N LEU A 170 -6.08 16.44 11.69
CA LEU A 170 -6.89 15.99 10.56
C LEU A 170 -6.58 16.82 9.32
N GLY A 171 -6.28 16.13 8.22
CA GLY A 171 -5.98 16.73 6.92
C GLY A 171 -6.31 15.80 5.76
N LEU A 172 -5.93 16.21 4.56
CA LEU A 172 -6.05 15.42 3.33
C LEU A 172 -4.68 15.29 2.67
N VAL A 173 -4.42 14.14 2.04
CA VAL A 173 -3.18 13.82 1.33
C VAL A 173 -3.49 13.53 -0.14
N THR A 174 -2.77 14.19 -1.05
CA THR A 174 -2.79 13.84 -2.49
C THR A 174 -1.96 12.60 -2.75
N THR A 175 -2.40 11.69 -3.62
CA THR A 175 -1.84 10.31 -3.68
C THR A 175 -1.18 9.92 -5.00
N HIS A 176 -1.05 10.81 -5.99
CA HIS A 176 -0.43 10.47 -7.29
C HIS A 176 1.02 9.95 -7.17
N SER A 177 1.43 9.11 -8.14
CA SER A 177 2.81 8.62 -8.27
C SER A 177 3.60 9.47 -9.27
N LEU A 178 4.85 9.11 -9.53
CA LEU A 178 5.72 9.86 -10.44
C LEU A 178 5.22 9.85 -11.90
N ASP A 179 4.55 8.76 -12.31
CA ASP A 179 4.13 8.53 -13.69
C ASP A 179 2.62 8.37 -13.89
N SER A 180 1.81 8.50 -12.84
CA SER A 180 0.37 8.33 -12.91
C SER A 180 -0.40 9.21 -11.92
N ILE A 181 -1.55 9.73 -12.36
CA ILE A 181 -2.53 10.40 -11.49
C ILE A 181 -3.18 9.43 -10.48
N ILE A 182 -3.13 8.13 -10.77
CA ILE A 182 -3.61 7.05 -9.89
C ILE A 182 -2.39 6.20 -9.53
N THR A 183 -1.97 6.27 -8.27
CA THR A 183 -0.90 5.44 -7.73
C THR A 183 -1.36 4.00 -7.55
N ASP A 184 -0.44 3.05 -7.61
CA ASP A 184 -0.60 1.79 -6.90
C ASP A 184 0.02 1.87 -5.48
N SER A 185 -0.17 0.84 -4.66
CA SER A 185 0.26 0.83 -3.25
C SER A 185 1.77 1.02 -3.04
N ALA A 186 2.60 0.62 -4.00
CA ALA A 186 4.07 0.71 -3.93
C ALA A 186 4.57 2.17 -3.76
N PRO A 187 4.42 3.07 -4.77
CA PRO A 187 4.69 4.49 -4.57
C PRO A 187 3.79 5.15 -3.54
N GLY A 188 2.55 4.65 -3.34
CA GLY A 188 1.62 5.20 -2.37
C GLY A 188 2.19 5.19 -0.95
N MET A 189 2.70 4.03 -0.48
CA MET A 189 3.43 3.94 0.78
C MET A 189 4.86 4.51 0.65
N GLY A 190 5.53 4.29 -0.48
CA GLY A 190 6.89 4.74 -0.75
C GLY A 190 7.10 6.25 -0.56
N CYS A 191 6.10 7.07 -0.87
CA CYS A 191 6.14 8.52 -0.62
C CYS A 191 6.29 8.85 0.87
N TYR A 192 5.66 8.08 1.75
CA TYR A 192 5.68 8.30 3.20
C TYR A 192 6.97 7.81 3.85
N THR A 193 7.67 6.87 3.20
CA THR A 193 8.86 6.22 3.74
C THR A 193 10.16 6.69 3.09
N THR A 194 10.13 7.28 1.90
CA THR A 194 11.35 7.79 1.22
C THR A 194 11.36 9.32 1.05
N GLY A 195 10.18 9.96 1.11
CA GLY A 195 10.02 11.38 0.80
C GLY A 195 10.12 11.72 -0.69
N ASN A 196 10.01 10.73 -1.58
CA ASN A 196 10.11 10.92 -3.02
C ASN A 196 9.08 10.09 -3.78
N HIS A 197 8.63 10.61 -4.93
CA HIS A 197 7.81 9.83 -5.85
C HIS A 197 8.66 8.80 -6.62
N SER A 198 8.08 7.63 -6.83
CA SER A 198 8.55 6.60 -7.76
C SER A 198 7.45 6.29 -8.78
N ASN A 199 7.79 5.57 -9.85
CA ASN A 199 6.74 5.11 -10.77
C ASN A 199 5.90 4.02 -10.09
N ASN A 200 4.68 3.81 -10.59
CA ASN A 200 3.91 2.64 -10.20
C ASN A 200 4.76 1.37 -10.32
N ASN A 201 4.53 0.38 -9.44
CA ASN A 201 5.28 -0.88 -9.33
C ASN A 201 6.66 -0.81 -8.65
N GLN A 202 7.13 0.36 -8.21
CA GLN A 202 8.49 0.56 -7.67
C GLN A 202 8.55 0.78 -6.15
N GLU A 203 9.39 0.00 -5.48
CA GLU A 203 9.66 0.03 -4.04
C GLU A 203 11.03 0.67 -3.77
N GLY A 204 11.05 1.87 -3.17
CA GLY A 204 12.28 2.46 -2.63
C GLY A 204 13.36 2.81 -3.66
N VAL A 205 12.97 3.03 -4.91
CA VAL A 205 13.87 3.25 -6.04
C VAL A 205 13.33 4.31 -6.99
N PHE A 206 14.23 4.89 -7.79
CA PHE A 206 13.87 5.75 -8.92
C PHE A 206 13.85 4.97 -10.24
N PRO A 207 13.08 5.42 -11.24
CA PRO A 207 13.03 4.79 -12.55
C PRO A 207 14.40 4.77 -13.24
N ALA A 208 14.79 3.59 -13.74
CA ALA A 208 15.99 3.41 -14.54
C ALA A 208 15.85 2.21 -15.50
N THR A 209 16.57 2.27 -16.62
CA THR A 209 16.73 1.10 -17.50
C THR A 209 17.92 0.29 -17.03
N VAL A 210 17.65 -0.82 -16.36
CA VAL A 210 18.66 -1.71 -15.76
C VAL A 210 18.32 -3.17 -16.04
N ALA A 211 19.33 -4.04 -16.00
CA ALA A 211 19.18 -5.47 -16.32
C ALA A 211 18.32 -6.24 -15.30
N ASN A 212 18.20 -5.72 -14.07
CA ASN A 212 17.42 -6.33 -13.00
C ASN A 212 16.76 -5.25 -12.13
N ALA A 213 15.52 -5.49 -11.69
CA ALA A 213 14.73 -4.57 -10.88
C ALA A 213 15.40 -4.18 -9.55
N PHE A 214 16.20 -5.07 -8.94
CA PHE A 214 16.93 -4.78 -7.70
C PHE A 214 18.17 -3.89 -7.91
N PHE A 215 18.54 -3.57 -9.16
CA PHE A 215 19.71 -2.75 -9.47
C PHE A 215 19.35 -1.28 -9.73
N GLN A 216 18.06 -0.93 -9.59
CA GLN A 216 17.58 0.44 -9.77
C GLN A 216 18.25 1.40 -8.76
N PRO A 217 18.34 2.70 -9.10
CA PRO A 217 18.82 3.72 -8.18
C PRO A 217 17.99 3.73 -6.90
N ARG A 218 18.61 3.46 -5.75
CA ARG A 218 17.94 3.36 -4.45
C ARG A 218 17.73 4.73 -3.81
N VAL A 219 16.70 4.82 -2.97
CA VAL A 219 16.48 5.92 -2.02
C VAL A 219 16.35 5.31 -0.64
N GLU A 220 17.15 5.79 0.33
CA GLU A 220 17.12 5.29 1.70
C GLU A 220 15.77 5.57 2.36
N TYR A 221 15.18 4.53 2.94
CA TYR A 221 13.93 4.62 3.71
C TYR A 221 14.12 5.34 5.04
N LEU A 222 13.04 5.87 5.60
CA LEU A 222 13.00 6.49 6.92
C LEU A 222 13.51 5.53 8.01
N ALA A 223 13.09 4.26 7.93
CA ALA A 223 13.53 3.20 8.83
C ALA A 223 15.05 3.01 8.78
N GLU A 224 15.64 2.97 7.58
CA GLU A 224 17.08 2.83 7.37
C GLU A 224 17.85 4.06 7.85
N TYR A 225 17.38 5.25 7.47
CA TYR A 225 17.98 6.52 7.90
C TYR A 225 18.03 6.61 9.42
N LEU A 226 16.94 6.29 10.11
CA LEU A 226 16.86 6.35 11.57
C LEU A 226 17.64 5.22 12.24
N HIS A 227 17.69 4.02 11.64
CA HIS A 227 18.53 2.95 12.16
C HIS A 227 20.01 3.34 12.07
N ARG A 228 20.47 3.83 10.93
CA ARG A 228 21.86 4.26 10.72
C ARG A 228 22.25 5.43 11.61
N THR A 229 21.36 6.40 11.82
CA THR A 229 21.68 7.64 12.56
C THR A 229 21.39 7.57 14.05
N ARG A 230 20.49 6.69 14.49
CA ARG A 230 20.02 6.61 15.89
C ARG A 230 19.94 5.19 16.46
N GLY A 231 20.07 4.15 15.65
CA GLY A 231 19.92 2.76 16.07
C GLY A 231 18.49 2.40 16.44
N THR A 232 17.48 2.97 15.75
CA THR A 232 16.07 2.62 15.95
C THR A 232 15.77 1.19 15.50
N LYS A 233 14.76 0.55 16.10
CA LYS A 233 14.21 -0.71 15.60
C LYS A 233 13.11 -0.45 14.57
N THR A 234 12.85 -1.42 13.69
CA THR A 234 11.73 -1.38 12.74
C THR A 234 10.80 -2.56 12.94
N GLY A 235 9.49 -2.31 12.88
CA GLY A 235 8.46 -3.33 12.82
C GLY A 235 7.50 -3.12 11.67
N ILE A 236 7.10 -4.22 11.04
CA ILE A 236 6.19 -4.28 9.90
C ILE A 236 5.11 -5.29 10.25
N VAL A 237 3.85 -4.85 10.26
CA VAL A 237 2.68 -5.68 10.56
C VAL A 237 1.64 -5.45 9.47
N SER A 238 1.09 -6.50 8.90
CA SER A 238 0.02 -6.39 7.90
C SER A 238 -0.94 -7.57 7.96
N THR A 239 -2.17 -7.37 7.50
CA THR A 239 -3.08 -8.47 7.15
C THR A 239 -2.83 -9.04 5.74
N SER A 240 -1.98 -8.41 4.92
CA SER A 240 -1.62 -8.93 3.60
C SER A 240 -0.61 -10.08 3.69
N ASP A 241 -0.33 -10.67 2.53
CA ASP A 241 0.97 -11.29 2.28
C ASP A 241 2.08 -10.27 2.59
N ILE A 242 3.09 -10.64 3.39
CA ILE A 242 4.19 -9.74 3.75
C ILE A 242 5.05 -9.34 2.54
N GLU A 243 4.95 -10.08 1.45
CA GLU A 243 5.53 -9.73 0.16
C GLU A 243 4.87 -8.52 -0.52
N ASP A 244 3.64 -8.18 -0.14
CA ASP A 244 2.89 -7.10 -0.80
C ASP A 244 3.61 -5.75 -0.70
N ALA A 245 3.17 -4.79 -1.49
CA ALA A 245 3.86 -3.53 -1.68
C ALA A 245 3.96 -2.70 -0.41
N THR A 246 2.86 -2.51 0.33
CA THR A 246 2.88 -1.64 1.51
C THR A 246 3.90 -2.13 2.55
N PRO A 247 3.96 -3.42 2.91
CA PRO A 247 5.04 -3.93 3.75
C PRO A 247 6.43 -3.71 3.13
N ALA A 248 6.59 -4.01 1.83
CA ALA A 248 7.88 -3.95 1.14
C ALA A 248 8.44 -2.52 1.07
N ALA A 249 7.57 -1.53 0.91
CA ALA A 249 7.84 -0.09 0.88
C ALA A 249 8.42 0.49 2.18
N ASN A 250 8.80 -0.34 3.15
CA ASN A 250 9.48 0.04 4.38
C ASN A 250 10.91 -0.51 4.49
N ALA A 251 11.30 -1.46 3.63
CA ALA A 251 12.54 -2.20 3.82
C ALA A 251 13.18 -2.78 2.55
N VAL A 252 12.51 -2.77 1.40
CA VAL A 252 12.99 -3.46 0.19
C VAL A 252 13.15 -2.47 -0.97
N HIS A 253 14.23 -2.60 -1.74
CA HIS A 253 14.50 -1.78 -2.92
C HIS A 253 14.37 -2.60 -4.21
N THR A 254 13.31 -2.39 -4.97
CA THR A 254 13.10 -3.08 -6.25
C THR A 254 12.19 -2.28 -7.18
N GLY A 255 12.50 -2.30 -8.47
CA GLY A 255 11.60 -1.76 -9.51
C GLY A 255 10.37 -2.64 -9.82
N ASN A 256 10.16 -3.70 -9.05
CA ASN A 256 9.09 -4.67 -9.27
C ASN A 256 8.50 -5.16 -7.95
N ARG A 257 7.33 -4.62 -7.57
CA ARG A 257 6.56 -5.06 -6.39
C ARG A 257 6.12 -6.52 -6.43
N GLY A 258 6.11 -7.16 -7.61
CA GLY A 258 5.80 -8.59 -7.74
C GLY A 258 7.01 -9.52 -7.66
N ALA A 259 8.16 -9.05 -7.18
CA ALA A 259 9.40 -9.83 -7.10
C ALA A 259 9.43 -10.75 -5.88
N GLY A 260 8.38 -11.55 -5.67
CA GLY A 260 8.02 -12.04 -4.34
C GLY A 260 9.09 -12.80 -3.54
N THR A 261 9.73 -13.81 -4.13
CA THR A 261 10.84 -14.52 -3.47
C THR A 261 11.98 -13.56 -3.12
N GLY A 262 12.34 -12.65 -4.03
CA GLY A 262 13.40 -11.65 -3.82
C GLY A 262 13.05 -10.60 -2.77
N ILE A 263 11.79 -10.16 -2.68
CA ILE A 263 11.31 -9.26 -1.64
C ILE A 263 11.43 -9.92 -0.27
N CYS A 264 10.95 -11.16 -0.15
CA CYS A 264 10.99 -11.87 1.14
C CYS A 264 12.42 -12.15 1.60
N ASP A 265 13.31 -12.52 0.69
CA ASP A 265 14.74 -12.69 0.96
C ASP A 265 15.36 -11.37 1.46
N ALA A 266 15.06 -10.24 0.79
CA ALA A 266 15.60 -8.93 1.13
C ALA A 266 15.25 -8.46 2.55
N TYR A 267 14.06 -8.80 3.09
CA TYR A 267 13.71 -8.46 4.48
C TYR A 267 14.74 -8.98 5.49
N LEU A 268 15.22 -10.20 5.32
CA LEU A 268 16.22 -10.79 6.21
C LEU A 268 17.63 -10.33 5.84
N ASP A 269 17.93 -10.42 4.55
CA ASP A 269 19.26 -10.24 4.00
C ASP A 269 19.77 -8.80 4.13
N GLU A 270 18.86 -7.82 4.16
CA GLU A 270 19.14 -6.41 4.39
C GLU A 270 18.59 -5.93 5.76
N SER A 271 18.17 -6.84 6.65
CA SER A 271 17.53 -6.50 7.95
C SER A 271 18.38 -5.60 8.86
N ASN A 272 19.72 -5.63 8.71
CA ASN A 272 20.63 -4.78 9.47
C ASN A 272 20.56 -3.31 9.03
N ASN A 273 20.11 -2.99 7.81
CA ASN A 273 19.96 -1.61 7.38
C ASN A 273 18.75 -0.95 8.04
N THR A 274 17.66 -1.68 8.21
CA THR A 274 16.41 -1.17 8.80
C THR A 274 16.33 -1.37 10.31
N GLY A 275 17.15 -2.27 10.89
CA GLY A 275 16.98 -2.71 12.26
C GLY A 275 15.71 -3.54 12.47
N LEU A 276 15.33 -4.35 11.48
CA LEU A 276 14.11 -5.15 11.51
C LEU A 276 14.09 -6.06 12.76
N ALA A 277 13.05 -5.86 13.58
CA ALA A 277 12.82 -6.62 14.80
C ALA A 277 11.44 -7.33 14.79
N VAL A 278 10.47 -6.83 14.01
CA VAL A 278 9.15 -7.45 13.91
C VAL A 278 8.72 -7.51 12.45
N LEU A 279 8.32 -8.68 11.99
CA LEU A 279 7.71 -8.91 10.68
C LEU A 279 6.51 -9.84 10.87
N MET A 280 5.28 -9.35 10.70
CA MET A 280 4.07 -10.14 10.92
C MET A 280 3.03 -9.94 9.82
N GLY A 281 2.47 -11.04 9.33
CA GLY A 281 1.33 -11.03 8.42
C GLY A 281 1.02 -12.39 7.83
N GLY A 282 0.52 -12.43 6.59
CA GLY A 282 0.38 -13.63 5.78
C GLY A 282 1.68 -13.99 5.04
N GLY A 283 1.56 -14.68 3.91
CA GLY A 283 2.66 -14.86 2.95
C GLY A 283 3.58 -16.04 3.20
N ARG A 284 3.18 -17.03 4.01
CA ARG A 284 4.01 -18.20 4.33
C ARG A 284 4.55 -18.90 3.07
N ARG A 285 3.83 -18.82 1.95
CA ARG A 285 4.25 -19.38 0.65
C ARG A 285 5.64 -18.96 0.19
N TRP A 286 6.10 -17.77 0.55
CA TRP A 286 7.42 -17.26 0.15
C TRP A 286 8.55 -17.69 1.07
N PHE A 287 8.24 -18.28 2.21
CA PHE A 287 9.23 -18.64 3.23
C PHE A 287 9.54 -20.14 3.27
N LEU A 288 8.71 -20.95 2.59
CA LEU A 288 8.87 -22.40 2.49
C LEU A 288 9.76 -22.77 1.31
N PRO A 289 10.69 -23.74 1.44
CA PRO A 289 11.49 -24.26 0.34
C PRO A 289 10.69 -24.62 -0.91
N ALA A 290 11.28 -24.39 -2.09
CA ALA A 290 10.65 -24.72 -3.36
C ALA A 290 10.23 -26.21 -3.43
N GLY A 291 9.03 -26.47 -3.94
CA GLY A 291 8.46 -27.81 -4.07
C GLY A 291 7.75 -28.34 -2.81
N GLN A 292 7.83 -27.64 -1.67
CA GLN A 292 6.99 -27.96 -0.51
C GLN A 292 5.54 -27.56 -0.74
N PHE A 293 4.59 -28.31 -0.16
CA PHE A 293 3.17 -27.96 -0.18
C PHE A 293 2.96 -26.51 0.31
N GLY A 294 2.27 -25.72 -0.51
CA GLY A 294 1.96 -24.32 -0.21
C GLY A 294 3.12 -23.35 -0.42
N SER A 295 4.27 -23.79 -0.94
CA SER A 295 5.35 -22.89 -1.38
C SER A 295 5.04 -22.28 -2.74
N SER A 296 5.42 -21.01 -2.91
CA SER A 296 5.45 -20.31 -4.21
C SER A 296 6.89 -19.92 -4.61
N ARG A 297 7.91 -20.33 -3.84
CA ARG A 297 9.31 -20.05 -4.17
C ARG A 297 9.74 -20.79 -5.45
N THR A 298 10.50 -20.11 -6.30
CA THR A 298 11.14 -20.70 -7.48
C THR A 298 12.62 -20.31 -7.57
N VAL A 299 13.44 -21.11 -8.26
CA VAL A 299 14.88 -20.84 -8.43
C VAL A 299 15.14 -19.54 -9.18
N ALA A 300 14.26 -19.18 -10.12
CA ALA A 300 14.43 -18.03 -11.00
C ALA A 300 14.00 -16.68 -10.39
N SER A 301 13.38 -16.68 -9.20
CA SER A 301 12.76 -15.47 -8.61
C SER A 301 13.44 -14.94 -7.36
N GLY A 302 14.50 -15.58 -6.87
CA GLY A 302 15.18 -15.16 -5.64
C GLY A 302 15.93 -13.84 -5.77
N HIS A 303 16.34 -13.29 -4.62
CA HIS A 303 17.08 -12.03 -4.57
C HIS A 303 18.43 -12.21 -5.30
N PRO A 304 18.74 -11.40 -6.34
CA PRO A 304 19.97 -11.57 -7.10
C PRO A 304 21.17 -11.13 -6.29
N ALA A 305 22.35 -11.61 -6.68
CA ALA A 305 23.60 -11.02 -6.21
C ALA A 305 23.63 -9.55 -6.61
N LEU A 306 23.65 -8.66 -5.61
CA LEU A 306 23.67 -7.22 -5.84
C LEU A 306 25.02 -6.78 -6.44
N PRO A 307 25.06 -5.75 -7.30
CA PRO A 307 26.28 -5.13 -7.77
C PRO A 307 27.20 -4.70 -6.61
N ALA A 308 28.51 -4.83 -6.79
CA ALA A 308 29.51 -4.53 -5.75
C ALA A 308 29.47 -3.06 -5.27
N ASP A 309 29.08 -2.13 -6.14
CA ASP A 309 28.92 -0.72 -5.78
C ASP A 309 27.68 -0.49 -4.89
N ILE A 310 26.57 -1.21 -5.10
CA ILE A 310 25.41 -1.20 -4.20
C ILE A 310 25.80 -1.78 -2.83
N GLN A 311 26.47 -2.94 -2.82
CA GLN A 311 26.94 -3.58 -1.59
C GLN A 311 27.80 -2.63 -0.75
N SER A 312 28.80 -2.00 -1.38
CA SER A 312 29.71 -1.06 -0.72
C SER A 312 28.98 0.18 -0.22
N ALA A 313 28.11 0.78 -1.03
CA ALA A 313 27.43 2.02 -0.70
C ALA A 313 26.40 1.88 0.43
N TYR A 314 25.67 0.77 0.46
CA TYR A 314 24.60 0.51 1.44
C TYR A 314 25.00 -0.44 2.56
N GLY A 315 26.20 -1.04 2.52
CA GLY A 315 26.65 -1.98 3.55
C GLY A 315 25.89 -3.31 3.54
N VAL A 316 25.35 -3.71 2.39
CA VAL A 316 24.54 -4.93 2.23
C VAL A 316 25.40 -6.09 1.73
N PRO A 317 25.13 -7.34 2.17
CA PRO A 317 25.95 -8.47 1.78
C PRO A 317 25.78 -8.84 0.29
N ALA A 318 26.79 -9.54 -0.25
CA ALA A 318 26.67 -10.23 -1.52
C ALA A 318 25.67 -11.37 -1.38
N GLN A 319 24.45 -11.17 -1.87
CA GLN A 319 23.37 -12.15 -1.76
C GLN A 319 23.58 -13.31 -2.74
N ALA A 320 23.11 -14.50 -2.37
CA ALA A 320 23.11 -15.66 -3.25
C ALA A 320 21.66 -16.12 -3.50
N THR A 321 21.25 -16.16 -4.76
CA THR A 321 19.95 -16.69 -5.15
C THR A 321 19.84 -18.17 -4.74
N ASN A 322 18.92 -18.49 -3.83
CA ASN A 322 18.75 -19.86 -3.36
C ASN A 322 17.26 -20.25 -3.26
N ALA A 323 16.85 -21.13 -4.18
CA ALA A 323 15.48 -21.65 -4.24
C ALA A 323 15.12 -22.63 -3.12
N SER A 324 16.13 -23.35 -2.61
CA SER A 324 15.95 -24.32 -1.53
C SER A 324 16.09 -23.69 -0.15
N ARG A 325 16.18 -22.36 -0.09
CA ARG A 325 16.22 -21.60 1.16
C ARG A 325 14.94 -21.83 1.95
N ASP A 326 15.12 -22.26 3.19
CA ASP A 326 14.08 -22.24 4.22
C ASP A 326 14.21 -20.93 4.99
N LEU A 327 13.43 -19.95 4.58
CA LEU A 327 13.56 -18.59 5.11
C LEU A 327 13.04 -18.53 6.56
N ILE A 328 12.10 -19.39 6.97
CA ILE A 328 11.68 -19.49 8.38
C ILE A 328 12.89 -19.89 9.23
N THR A 329 13.59 -20.96 8.84
CA THR A 329 14.78 -21.43 9.57
C THR A 329 15.88 -20.36 9.59
N ASP A 330 16.06 -19.60 8.51
CA ASP A 330 17.04 -18.52 8.46
C ASP A 330 16.69 -17.36 9.40
N PHE A 331 15.42 -16.95 9.47
CA PHE A 331 14.96 -15.95 10.45
C PHE A 331 15.15 -16.44 11.89
N GLN A 332 14.84 -17.71 12.17
CA GLN A 332 15.10 -18.32 13.49
C GLN A 332 16.59 -18.31 13.84
N THR A 333 17.45 -18.64 12.88
CA THR A 333 18.91 -18.57 13.03
C THR A 333 19.38 -17.14 13.29
N ALA A 334 18.72 -16.13 12.69
CA ALA A 334 18.96 -14.71 12.94
C ALA A 334 18.34 -14.18 14.26
N GLY A 335 17.79 -15.08 15.10
CA GLY A 335 17.30 -14.78 16.44
C GLY A 335 15.83 -14.35 16.52
N PHE A 336 15.05 -14.54 15.45
CA PHE A 336 13.61 -14.30 15.49
C PHE A 336 12.87 -15.47 16.14
N ALA A 337 11.99 -15.18 17.10
CA ALA A 337 10.95 -16.11 17.48
C ALA A 337 9.98 -16.26 16.29
N TYR A 338 9.53 -17.49 15.99
CA TYR A 338 8.59 -17.75 14.92
C TYR A 338 7.23 -18.16 15.48
N THR A 339 6.16 -17.55 14.97
CA THR A 339 4.77 -17.85 15.33
C THR A 339 3.93 -18.07 14.08
N SER A 340 3.04 -19.07 14.10
CA SER A 340 2.23 -19.44 12.93
C SER A 340 0.72 -19.43 13.18
N SER A 341 0.33 -19.18 14.44
CA SER A 341 -1.04 -19.10 14.94
C SER A 341 -1.14 -18.11 16.11
N LEU A 342 -2.35 -17.71 16.48
CA LEU A 342 -2.61 -16.93 17.70
C LEU A 342 -2.19 -17.72 18.94
N THR A 343 -2.41 -19.03 18.96
CA THR A 343 -1.95 -19.91 20.04
C THR A 343 -0.43 -19.85 20.20
N ASP A 344 0.34 -19.96 19.12
CA ASP A 344 1.80 -19.84 19.15
C ASP A 344 2.22 -18.46 19.66
N LEU A 345 1.59 -17.40 19.13
CA LEU A 345 1.87 -16.03 19.53
C LEU A 345 1.69 -15.84 21.04
N ASN A 346 0.54 -16.28 21.58
CA ASN A 346 0.27 -16.19 23.01
C ASN A 346 1.27 -17.01 23.83
N ALA A 347 1.62 -18.22 23.40
CA ALA A 347 2.60 -19.07 24.07
C ALA A 347 4.01 -18.44 24.10
N THR A 348 4.42 -17.80 23.00
CA THR A 348 5.69 -17.05 22.93
C THR A 348 5.72 -15.94 23.98
N PHE A 349 4.69 -15.09 24.05
CA PHE A 349 4.68 -13.99 25.03
C PHE A 349 4.47 -14.45 26.47
N ALA A 350 3.79 -15.57 26.70
CA ALA A 350 3.69 -16.20 28.01
C ALA A 350 5.06 -16.70 28.53
N SER A 351 5.98 -17.06 27.61
CA SER A 351 7.35 -17.48 27.93
C SER A 351 8.32 -16.31 28.09
N GLY A 352 7.88 -15.09 27.79
CA GLY A 352 8.67 -13.85 27.82
C GLY A 352 8.69 -13.14 26.48
N THR A 353 8.85 -11.81 26.50
CA THR A 353 8.92 -11.01 25.26
C THR A 353 10.18 -11.34 24.46
N PRO A 354 10.08 -11.82 23.19
CA PRO A 354 11.26 -12.08 22.36
C PRO A 354 11.93 -10.75 21.94
N ASP A 355 13.20 -10.82 21.52
CA ASP A 355 13.90 -9.62 21.01
C ASP A 355 13.55 -9.32 19.55
N LYS A 356 13.25 -10.36 18.77
CA LYS A 356 12.77 -10.29 17.39
C LYS A 356 11.65 -11.30 17.15
N LEU A 357 10.71 -10.99 16.27
CA LEU A 357 9.51 -11.78 16.02
C LEU A 357 9.16 -11.85 14.53
N LEU A 358 9.01 -13.07 14.01
CA LEU A 358 8.45 -13.39 12.70
C LEU A 358 7.11 -14.10 12.92
N GLY A 359 6.03 -13.54 12.38
CA GLY A 359 4.69 -14.15 12.43
C GLY A 359 4.12 -14.35 11.03
N LEU A 360 3.84 -15.59 10.63
CA LEU A 360 3.27 -15.91 9.32
C LEU A 360 1.98 -16.71 9.50
N TYR A 361 0.84 -16.04 9.41
CA TYR A 361 -0.45 -16.57 9.86
C TYR A 361 -1.36 -17.08 8.72
N GLY A 362 -0.93 -16.95 7.47
CA GLY A 362 -1.63 -17.47 6.29
C GLY A 362 -0.66 -17.83 5.16
N TYR A 363 -1.11 -18.67 4.21
CA TYR A 363 -0.29 -19.05 3.04
C TYR A 363 -0.17 -17.91 2.01
N GLY A 364 -1.25 -17.15 1.79
CA GLY A 364 -1.29 -15.90 1.02
C GLY A 364 -1.62 -14.74 1.95
N ASN A 365 -2.56 -13.86 1.57
CA ASN A 365 -3.09 -12.89 2.53
C ASN A 365 -3.73 -13.60 3.74
N MET A 366 -3.83 -12.90 4.88
CA MET A 366 -4.61 -13.40 6.01
C MET A 366 -6.09 -13.50 5.63
N ASN A 367 -6.89 -14.21 6.43
CA ASN A 367 -8.33 -14.15 6.25
C ASN A 367 -8.89 -12.84 6.82
N VAL A 368 -9.93 -12.32 6.16
CA VAL A 368 -10.64 -11.11 6.60
C VAL A 368 -11.30 -11.31 7.96
N SER A 369 -11.50 -10.22 8.69
CA SER A 369 -12.17 -10.12 9.99
C SER A 369 -13.51 -10.87 10.03
N LEU A 370 -14.38 -10.72 9.03
CA LEU A 370 -15.68 -11.41 8.99
C LEU A 370 -15.52 -12.93 9.16
N ASP A 371 -14.57 -13.51 8.43
CA ASP A 371 -14.33 -14.95 8.38
C ASP A 371 -13.63 -15.43 9.68
N LYS A 372 -12.68 -14.66 10.20
CA LYS A 372 -12.03 -14.92 11.51
C LYS A 372 -13.03 -14.87 12.66
N ILE A 373 -13.91 -13.87 12.68
CA ILE A 373 -14.92 -13.69 13.74
C ILE A 373 -15.98 -14.80 13.68
N ALA A 374 -16.40 -15.23 12.50
CA ALA A 374 -17.32 -16.37 12.37
C ALA A 374 -16.76 -17.62 13.07
N LYS A 375 -15.47 -17.92 12.85
CA LYS A 375 -14.77 -19.02 13.53
C LYS A 375 -14.70 -18.82 15.04
N ARG A 376 -14.29 -17.62 15.50
CA ARG A 376 -14.19 -17.31 16.95
C ARG A 376 -15.55 -17.41 17.67
N ARG A 377 -16.66 -17.11 16.98
CA ARG A 377 -18.03 -17.27 17.48
C ARG A 377 -18.54 -18.72 17.38
N GLY A 378 -17.81 -19.62 16.73
CA GLY A 378 -18.23 -21.00 16.49
C GLY A 378 -19.48 -21.12 15.60
N THR A 379 -19.79 -20.09 14.82
CA THR A 379 -21.01 -20.04 13.99
C THR A 379 -20.62 -19.70 12.54
N PRO A 380 -20.74 -20.66 11.59
CA PRO A 380 -20.52 -20.39 10.17
C PRO A 380 -21.43 -19.29 9.62
N LEU A 381 -21.00 -18.61 8.56
CA LEU A 381 -21.83 -17.61 7.88
C LEU A 381 -23.08 -18.24 7.28
N THR A 382 -24.17 -17.46 7.19
CA THR A 382 -25.45 -17.95 6.65
C THR A 382 -25.26 -18.45 5.22
N GLY A 383 -25.56 -19.73 4.99
CA GLY A 383 -25.37 -20.39 3.69
C GLY A 383 -24.05 -21.17 3.57
N SER A 384 -23.19 -21.16 4.58
CA SER A 384 -22.01 -22.03 4.67
C SER A 384 -22.20 -23.12 5.74
N THR A 385 -21.59 -24.29 5.50
CA THR A 385 -21.47 -25.39 6.48
C THR A 385 -20.05 -25.52 7.05
N THR A 386 -19.08 -24.77 6.51
CA THR A 386 -17.67 -24.75 6.92
C THR A 386 -17.25 -23.35 7.36
N PHE A 387 -16.10 -23.25 8.03
CA PHE A 387 -15.44 -21.98 8.28
C PHE A 387 -14.41 -21.70 7.18
N VAL A 388 -14.46 -20.51 6.59
CA VAL A 388 -13.53 -20.08 5.53
C VAL A 388 -12.07 -20.21 5.98
N VAL A 389 -11.77 -19.86 7.23
CA VAL A 389 -10.42 -19.97 7.80
C VAL A 389 -9.89 -21.41 7.87
N ASP A 390 -10.78 -22.40 8.03
CA ASP A 390 -10.41 -23.82 8.02
C ASP A 390 -10.10 -24.26 6.58
N ASP A 391 -10.92 -23.83 5.61
CA ASP A 391 -10.73 -24.12 4.20
C ASP A 391 -9.43 -23.51 3.64
N TYR A 392 -9.03 -22.34 4.15
CA TYR A 392 -7.78 -21.66 3.82
C TYR A 392 -6.55 -22.25 4.55
N LEU A 393 -6.74 -23.31 5.36
CA LEU A 393 -5.69 -23.95 6.16
C LEU A 393 -5.02 -23.01 7.17
N ALA A 394 -5.79 -22.04 7.69
CA ALA A 394 -5.33 -21.02 8.63
C ALA A 394 -6.37 -20.76 9.76
N PRO A 395 -6.72 -21.78 10.56
CA PRO A 395 -7.89 -21.75 11.44
C PRO A 395 -7.75 -20.85 12.69
N ASP A 396 -6.52 -20.53 13.10
CA ASP A 396 -6.22 -19.84 14.37
C ASP A 396 -5.35 -18.60 14.14
N GLN A 397 -5.88 -17.64 13.38
CA GLN A 397 -5.19 -16.38 13.05
C GLN A 397 -5.42 -15.31 14.13
N PRO A 398 -4.37 -14.51 14.47
CA PRO A 398 -4.56 -13.30 15.26
C PRO A 398 -5.32 -12.24 14.45
N MET A 399 -5.99 -11.33 15.16
CA MET A 399 -6.49 -10.07 14.61
C MET A 399 -5.35 -9.05 14.53
N LEU A 400 -5.54 -7.99 13.73
CA LEU A 400 -4.55 -6.93 13.56
C LEU A 400 -4.23 -6.18 14.85
N ASP A 401 -5.21 -6.02 15.76
CA ASP A 401 -5.01 -5.38 17.07
C ASP A 401 -4.16 -6.26 18.02
N GLU A 402 -4.31 -7.58 17.92
CA GLU A 402 -3.48 -8.56 18.63
C GLU A 402 -2.03 -8.53 18.11
N MET A 403 -1.84 -8.52 16.77
CA MET A 403 -0.52 -8.38 16.15
C MET A 403 0.13 -7.03 16.48
N THR A 404 -0.63 -5.93 16.46
CA THR A 404 -0.15 -4.58 16.82
C THR A 404 0.35 -4.56 18.26
N THR A 405 -0.39 -5.19 19.18
CA THR A 405 0.00 -5.29 20.59
C THR A 405 1.31 -6.07 20.76
N ALA A 406 1.45 -7.21 20.08
CA ALA A 406 2.68 -8.00 20.08
C ALA A 406 3.88 -7.20 19.53
N ALA A 407 3.69 -6.52 18.40
CA ALA A 407 4.73 -5.71 17.77
C ALA A 407 5.23 -4.60 18.69
N LEU A 408 4.31 -3.81 19.28
CA LEU A 408 4.65 -2.74 20.21
C LEU A 408 5.37 -3.28 21.46
N THR A 409 4.99 -4.46 21.94
CA THR A 409 5.64 -5.09 23.10
C THR A 409 7.10 -5.44 22.79
N VAL A 410 7.38 -6.04 21.62
CA VAL A 410 8.76 -6.35 21.17
C VAL A 410 9.58 -5.09 20.91
N LEU A 411 9.00 -4.13 20.19
CA LEU A 411 9.69 -2.90 19.81
C LEU A 411 9.98 -2.00 21.02
N ASN A 412 9.13 -1.99 22.04
CA ASN A 412 9.34 -1.19 23.24
C ASN A 412 10.30 -1.86 24.25
N LYS A 413 10.52 -3.18 24.15
CA LYS A 413 11.44 -3.91 25.02
C LYS A 413 12.85 -3.30 24.97
N ASN A 414 13.30 -2.80 26.13
CA ASN A 414 14.60 -2.17 26.35
C ASN A 414 14.91 -1.04 25.34
N ASN A 415 13.90 -0.28 24.91
CA ASN A 415 14.05 0.67 23.82
C ASN A 415 14.35 2.11 24.24
N THR A 416 15.63 2.47 24.17
CA THR A 416 16.13 3.84 24.37
C THR A 416 16.17 4.67 23.09
N ASN A 417 16.34 4.03 21.93
CA ASN A 417 16.65 4.73 20.68
C ASN A 417 15.39 5.14 19.89
N GLY A 418 14.27 4.46 20.16
CA GLY A 418 13.01 4.59 19.46
C GLY A 418 12.78 3.51 18.43
N PHE A 419 11.64 3.59 17.75
CA PHE A 419 11.28 2.66 16.69
C PHE A 419 10.41 3.31 15.62
N VAL A 420 10.38 2.69 14.45
CA VAL A 420 9.36 2.90 13.42
C VAL A 420 8.52 1.64 13.33
N LEU A 421 7.20 1.78 13.46
CA LEU A 421 6.25 0.68 13.27
C LEU A 421 5.29 1.07 12.15
N MET A 422 5.15 0.21 11.15
CA MET A 422 4.08 0.27 10.17
C MET A 422 3.08 -0.86 10.46
N VAL A 423 1.80 -0.51 10.53
CA VAL A 423 0.67 -1.44 10.69
C VAL A 423 -0.33 -1.22 9.56
N GLU A 424 -0.61 -2.27 8.79
CA GLU A 424 -1.47 -2.19 7.63
C GLU A 424 -2.76 -3.01 7.80
N GLY A 425 -3.90 -2.36 7.50
CA GLY A 425 -5.19 -3.01 7.25
C GLY A 425 -5.39 -3.22 5.75
N ALA A 426 -4.76 -4.25 5.19
CA ALA A 426 -4.61 -4.40 3.74
C ALA A 426 -5.90 -4.79 3.00
N HIS A 427 -6.82 -5.46 3.71
CA HIS A 427 -8.02 -5.98 3.06
C HIS A 427 -9.09 -4.92 2.81
N ILE A 428 -8.93 -3.68 3.30
CA ILE A 428 -9.83 -2.58 2.95
C ILE A 428 -9.81 -2.37 1.43
N ASP A 429 -8.63 -2.27 0.84
CA ASP A 429 -8.40 -2.23 -0.61
C ASP A 429 -8.86 -3.51 -1.29
N LYS A 430 -8.36 -4.66 -0.84
CA LYS A 430 -8.63 -5.94 -1.52
C LYS A 430 -10.13 -6.23 -1.60
N GLN A 431 -10.88 -5.97 -0.53
CA GLN A 431 -12.33 -6.17 -0.54
C GLN A 431 -13.08 -5.07 -1.30
N SER A 432 -12.52 -3.85 -1.38
CA SER A 432 -13.04 -2.78 -2.25
C SER A 432 -12.89 -3.15 -3.74
N HIS A 433 -11.74 -3.70 -4.15
CA HIS A 433 -11.52 -4.25 -5.48
C HIS A 433 -12.54 -5.35 -5.84
N LEU A 434 -12.82 -6.24 -4.89
CA LEU A 434 -13.81 -7.31 -5.05
C LEU A 434 -15.27 -6.81 -4.94
N MET A 435 -15.46 -5.52 -4.64
CA MET A 435 -16.76 -4.91 -4.39
C MET A 435 -17.56 -5.65 -3.30
N ASP A 436 -16.84 -6.14 -2.27
CA ASP A 436 -17.42 -6.78 -1.07
C ASP A 436 -17.54 -5.80 0.08
N ALA A 437 -18.67 -5.08 0.09
CA ALA A 437 -18.96 -4.02 1.05
C ALA A 437 -18.90 -4.50 2.51
N ASP A 438 -19.48 -5.65 2.81
CA ASP A 438 -19.56 -6.14 4.19
C ASP A 438 -18.17 -6.48 4.72
N ARG A 439 -17.36 -7.22 3.94
CA ARG A 439 -15.98 -7.51 4.34
C ARG A 439 -15.17 -6.22 4.45
N THR A 440 -15.26 -5.31 3.48
CA THR A 440 -14.57 -4.00 3.53
C THR A 440 -14.88 -3.22 4.81
N ILE A 441 -16.15 -3.14 5.21
CA ILE A 441 -16.54 -2.38 6.42
C ILE A 441 -16.06 -3.08 7.69
N LEU A 442 -16.06 -4.41 7.76
CA LEU A 442 -15.54 -5.11 8.93
C LEU A 442 -14.01 -5.03 9.03
N GLU A 443 -13.28 -4.99 7.90
CA GLU A 443 -11.84 -4.71 7.89
C GLU A 443 -11.53 -3.31 8.45
N MET A 444 -12.36 -2.32 8.13
CA MET A 444 -12.26 -0.99 8.72
C MET A 444 -12.41 -1.02 10.25
N LEU A 445 -13.27 -1.90 10.79
CA LEU A 445 -13.41 -2.06 12.24
C LEU A 445 -12.17 -2.74 12.85
N GLU A 446 -11.61 -3.76 12.22
CA GLU A 446 -10.36 -4.40 12.66
C GLU A 446 -9.18 -3.40 12.64
N PHE A 447 -9.09 -2.58 11.59
CA PHE A 447 -8.08 -1.53 11.46
C PHE A 447 -8.23 -0.46 12.56
N ASP A 448 -9.43 0.05 12.81
CA ASP A 448 -9.66 1.07 13.84
C ASP A 448 -9.35 0.58 15.26
N ARG A 449 -9.58 -0.71 15.54
CA ARG A 449 -9.17 -1.32 16.82
C ARG A 449 -7.65 -1.31 16.98
N SER A 450 -6.91 -1.54 15.90
CA SER A 450 -5.45 -1.49 15.90
C SER A 450 -4.95 -0.05 16.12
N VAL A 451 -5.62 0.94 15.52
CA VAL A 451 -5.38 2.36 15.80
C VAL A 451 -5.58 2.67 17.29
N GLN A 452 -6.63 2.12 17.92
CA GLN A 452 -6.87 2.28 19.36
C GLN A 452 -5.71 1.71 20.20
N VAL A 453 -5.11 0.58 19.80
CA VAL A 453 -3.91 0.04 20.47
C VAL A 453 -2.75 1.04 20.37
N GLY A 454 -2.47 1.57 19.18
CA GLY A 454 -1.39 2.53 18.98
C GLY A 454 -1.61 3.86 19.73
N ARG A 455 -2.85 4.35 19.78
CA ARG A 455 -3.21 5.52 20.60
C ARG A 455 -2.96 5.27 22.08
N THR A 456 -3.44 4.13 22.60
CA THR A 456 -3.23 3.73 24.00
C THR A 456 -1.74 3.64 24.33
N PHE A 457 -0.95 3.07 23.42
CA PHE A 457 0.50 3.02 23.57
C PHE A 457 1.11 4.42 23.63
N ALA A 458 0.70 5.34 22.75
CA ALA A 458 1.19 6.71 22.76
C ALA A 458 0.82 7.45 24.06
N ASP A 459 -0.37 7.23 24.61
CA ASP A 459 -0.78 7.77 25.91
C ASP A 459 0.16 7.32 27.05
N GLN A 460 0.57 6.05 27.01
CA GLN A 460 1.45 5.45 28.02
C GLN A 460 2.95 5.73 27.78
N ASN A 461 3.33 6.11 26.56
CA ASN A 461 4.72 6.31 26.15
C ASN A 461 4.89 7.69 25.47
N PRO A 462 4.96 8.78 26.25
CA PRO A 462 5.13 10.14 25.73
C PRO A 462 6.33 10.28 24.78
N GLY A 463 6.18 11.11 23.76
CA GLY A 463 7.14 11.19 22.66
C GLY A 463 6.87 10.13 21.58
N THR A 464 5.64 9.66 21.44
CA THR A 464 5.22 8.82 20.31
C THR A 464 4.34 9.64 19.38
N VAL A 465 4.66 9.65 18.08
CA VAL A 465 3.75 10.17 17.05
C VAL A 465 3.06 8.99 16.36
N VAL A 466 1.74 9.08 16.26
CA VAL A 466 0.88 8.12 15.58
C VAL A 466 0.21 8.84 14.42
N ILE A 467 0.33 8.29 13.22
CA ILE A 467 -0.44 8.74 12.06
C ILE A 467 -1.33 7.60 11.55
N VAL A 468 -2.49 7.97 11.02
CA VAL A 468 -3.43 7.07 10.36
C VAL A 468 -3.75 7.65 9.01
N LEU A 469 -3.49 6.91 7.94
CA LEU A 469 -3.72 7.37 6.56
C LEU A 469 -3.95 6.16 5.64
N ALA A 470 -4.01 6.42 4.34
CA ALA A 470 -4.05 5.43 3.27
C ALA A 470 -2.95 5.77 2.25
N ASP A 471 -2.56 4.80 1.45
CA ASP A 471 -1.75 4.96 0.24
C ASP A 471 -2.55 5.54 -0.93
N HIS A 472 -3.83 5.15 -1.08
CA HIS A 472 -4.78 5.68 -2.05
C HIS A 472 -6.24 5.44 -1.62
N GLU A 473 -7.20 5.91 -2.42
CA GLU A 473 -8.59 5.47 -2.33
C GLU A 473 -8.82 4.29 -3.28
N CYS A 474 -9.63 3.31 -2.87
CA CYS A 474 -10.01 2.20 -3.72
C CYS A 474 -11.50 2.21 -4.07
N SER A 475 -11.81 1.98 -5.35
CA SER A 475 -13.12 1.71 -5.95
C SER A 475 -14.12 2.87 -6.03
N GLY A 476 -13.80 4.08 -5.56
CA GLY A 476 -14.77 5.17 -5.45
C GLY A 476 -15.91 4.80 -4.50
N PHE A 477 -15.55 4.21 -3.36
CA PHE A 477 -16.48 3.66 -2.38
C PHE A 477 -17.47 4.73 -1.92
N SER A 478 -18.76 4.43 -1.94
CA SER A 478 -19.81 5.42 -1.70
C SER A 478 -20.96 4.81 -0.89
N ILE A 479 -21.49 5.55 0.07
CA ILE A 479 -22.70 5.14 0.81
C ILE A 479 -23.91 5.66 0.02
N ASN A 480 -24.61 4.76 -0.69
CA ASN A 480 -25.73 5.15 -1.55
C ASN A 480 -27.03 5.36 -0.77
N GLY A 481 -27.19 4.63 0.33
CA GLY A 481 -28.40 4.64 1.15
C GLY A 481 -28.42 3.45 2.09
N ALA A 482 -29.62 3.08 2.54
CA ALA A 482 -29.83 1.89 3.34
C ALA A 482 -31.01 1.07 2.82
N LEU A 483 -31.04 -0.20 3.19
CA LEU A 483 -32.07 -1.15 2.79
C LEU A 483 -33.44 -0.70 3.31
N THR A 484 -34.40 -0.56 2.41
CA THR A 484 -35.77 -0.19 2.75
C THR A 484 -36.78 -1.06 2.00
N SER A 485 -38.05 -0.91 2.33
CA SER A 485 -39.17 -1.55 1.64
C SER A 485 -40.32 -0.55 1.45
N PRO A 486 -41.37 -0.88 0.69
CA PRO A 486 -42.56 -0.02 0.58
C PRO A 486 -43.22 0.32 1.92
N THR A 487 -43.00 -0.49 2.96
CA THR A 487 -43.52 -0.28 4.32
C THR A 487 -42.46 0.29 5.29
N GLY A 488 -41.29 0.70 4.79
CA GLY A 488 -40.19 1.25 5.57
C GLY A 488 -39.09 0.22 5.90
N ILE A 489 -38.27 0.54 6.91
CA ILE A 489 -37.08 -0.25 7.30
C ILE A 489 -37.46 -1.59 7.92
N ALA A 490 -38.49 -1.63 8.78
CA ALA A 490 -38.89 -2.87 9.45
C ALA A 490 -39.38 -3.91 8.43
N GLY A 491 -38.81 -5.11 8.48
CA GLY A 491 -39.08 -6.20 7.53
C GLY A 491 -38.40 -6.05 6.16
N SER A 492 -37.56 -5.03 5.95
CA SER A 492 -36.88 -4.78 4.68
C SER A 492 -35.94 -5.92 4.25
N LEU A 493 -35.29 -6.61 5.18
CA LEU A 493 -34.46 -7.77 4.87
C LEU A 493 -35.28 -8.96 4.39
N ALA A 494 -36.41 -9.24 5.07
CA ALA A 494 -37.32 -10.29 4.66
C ALA A 494 -37.91 -9.98 3.27
N ASN A 495 -38.24 -8.72 3.01
CA ASN A 495 -38.69 -8.26 1.70
C ASN A 495 -37.63 -8.50 0.62
N LEU A 496 -36.38 -8.08 0.83
CA LEU A 496 -35.26 -8.30 -0.09
C LEU A 496 -35.07 -9.79 -0.42
N ARG A 497 -35.14 -10.67 0.58
CA ARG A 497 -35.00 -12.13 0.39
C ARG A 497 -36.11 -12.74 -0.46
N ASN A 498 -37.30 -12.14 -0.46
CA ASN A 498 -38.44 -12.57 -1.27
C ASN A 498 -38.41 -12.00 -2.70
N LEU A 499 -37.55 -11.03 -3.00
CA LEU A 499 -37.44 -10.48 -4.35
C LEU A 499 -36.72 -11.46 -5.28
N PRO A 500 -37.18 -11.59 -6.54
CA PRO A 500 -36.53 -12.45 -7.51
C PRO A 500 -35.10 -11.97 -7.79
N SER A 501 -34.32 -12.84 -8.42
CA SER A 501 -33.07 -12.44 -9.07
C SER A 501 -33.40 -11.87 -10.45
N ASP A 502 -33.03 -10.62 -10.68
CA ASP A 502 -33.18 -9.91 -11.95
C ASP A 502 -31.93 -10.01 -12.85
N LYS A 503 -31.06 -11.00 -12.61
CA LYS A 503 -29.80 -11.24 -13.33
C LYS A 503 -29.89 -11.24 -14.85
N ALA A 504 -31.05 -11.56 -15.41
CA ALA A 504 -31.30 -11.59 -16.85
C ALA A 504 -31.73 -10.22 -17.41
N VAL A 505 -32.08 -9.27 -16.53
CA VAL A 505 -32.50 -7.92 -16.90
C VAL A 505 -31.25 -7.06 -17.07
N VAL A 506 -30.88 -6.82 -18.33
CA VAL A 506 -29.75 -5.96 -18.71
C VAL A 506 -30.19 -4.70 -19.48
N ASP A 507 -31.51 -4.54 -19.67
CA ASP A 507 -32.10 -3.38 -20.33
C ASP A 507 -32.10 -2.17 -19.39
N PRO A 508 -31.43 -1.05 -19.75
CA PRO A 508 -31.41 0.16 -18.93
C PRO A 508 -32.79 0.81 -18.74
N GLY A 509 -33.80 0.47 -19.56
CA GLY A 509 -35.17 0.95 -19.42
C GLY A 509 -35.95 0.28 -18.29
N THR A 510 -35.45 -0.82 -17.72
CA THR A 510 -36.08 -1.56 -16.62
C THR A 510 -35.29 -1.38 -15.34
N VAL A 511 -35.94 -0.97 -14.25
CA VAL A 511 -35.31 -0.95 -12.92
C VAL A 511 -35.46 -2.33 -12.28
N PRO A 512 -34.37 -3.07 -12.02
CA PRO A 512 -34.42 -4.33 -11.28
C PRO A 512 -35.10 -4.17 -9.93
N ALA A 513 -35.89 -5.16 -9.51
CA ALA A 513 -36.62 -5.12 -8.24
C ALA A 513 -35.67 -4.94 -7.05
N ARG A 514 -34.52 -5.62 -7.07
CA ARG A 514 -33.49 -5.46 -6.04
C ARG A 514 -32.74 -4.13 -6.11
N GLN A 515 -32.79 -3.39 -7.21
CA GLN A 515 -32.28 -2.01 -7.23
C GLN A 515 -33.27 -1.06 -6.54
N GLY A 516 -34.56 -1.35 -6.57
CA GLY A 516 -35.62 -0.54 -5.96
C GLY A 516 -35.64 -0.53 -4.42
N VAL A 517 -34.83 -1.37 -3.75
CA VAL A 517 -34.76 -1.44 -2.27
C VAL A 517 -33.82 -0.40 -1.67
N VAL A 518 -33.09 0.36 -2.50
CA VAL A 518 -32.17 1.40 -2.02
C VAL A 518 -32.99 2.59 -1.52
N GLY A 519 -33.04 2.74 -0.19
CA GLY A 519 -33.67 3.89 0.45
C GLY A 519 -32.86 5.15 0.19
N LEU A 520 -33.44 6.10 -0.55
CA LEU A 520 -32.84 7.39 -0.86
C LEU A 520 -33.33 8.46 0.12
N TYR A 521 -32.46 9.42 0.46
CA TYR A 521 -32.79 10.55 1.34
C TYR A 521 -33.43 10.10 2.67
N GLN A 522 -34.62 10.58 3.02
CA GLN A 522 -35.30 10.18 4.26
C GLN A 522 -35.61 8.68 4.34
N ALA A 523 -35.75 8.00 3.20
CA ALA A 523 -36.06 6.57 3.17
C ALA A 523 -34.87 5.68 3.55
N ALA A 524 -33.64 6.22 3.53
CA ALA A 524 -32.46 5.54 4.06
C ALA A 524 -32.55 5.36 5.58
N GLY A 525 -33.21 6.29 6.29
CA GLY A 525 -33.24 6.33 7.74
C GLY A 525 -31.83 6.19 8.35
N PHE A 526 -31.75 5.54 9.51
CA PHE A 526 -30.47 5.23 10.16
C PHE A 526 -30.35 3.71 10.38
N PRO A 527 -29.32 3.07 9.80
CA PRO A 527 -28.99 1.69 10.10
C PRO A 527 -28.76 1.49 11.60
N ASN A 528 -29.25 0.37 12.13
CA ASN A 528 -29.10 0.02 13.54
C ASN A 528 -28.58 -1.41 13.67
N TYR A 529 -27.26 -1.57 13.61
CA TYR A 529 -26.60 -2.86 13.80
C TYR A 529 -26.46 -3.15 15.29
N THR A 530 -26.91 -4.33 15.71
CA THR A 530 -26.58 -4.85 17.05
C THR A 530 -25.11 -5.25 17.06
N ILE A 531 -24.31 -4.62 17.93
CA ILE A 531 -22.90 -4.97 18.09
C ILE A 531 -22.73 -5.98 19.22
N ALA A 532 -22.07 -7.10 18.92
CA ALA A 532 -21.75 -8.13 19.89
C ALA A 532 -20.60 -7.71 20.82
N ALA A 533 -20.36 -8.52 21.87
CA ALA A 533 -19.34 -8.25 22.88
C ALA A 533 -17.90 -8.21 22.33
N ASP A 534 -17.65 -8.90 21.22
CA ASP A 534 -16.36 -8.85 20.50
C ASP A 534 -16.14 -7.51 19.76
N GLY A 535 -17.15 -6.64 19.69
CA GLY A 535 -17.07 -5.33 19.05
C GLY A 535 -17.41 -5.33 17.56
N TYR A 536 -17.89 -6.45 17.00
CA TYR A 536 -18.33 -6.59 15.61
C TYR A 536 -19.86 -6.73 15.53
N PRO A 537 -20.50 -6.39 14.40
CA PRO A 537 -21.93 -6.61 14.23
C PRO A 537 -22.31 -8.08 14.45
N ALA A 538 -23.43 -8.32 15.12
CA ALA A 538 -23.98 -9.67 15.33
C ALA A 538 -24.40 -10.32 14.01
N ALA A 539 -24.87 -9.51 13.06
CA ALA A 539 -25.16 -9.88 11.69
C ALA A 539 -24.88 -8.69 10.75
N THR A 540 -24.43 -8.98 9.54
CA THR A 540 -24.20 -7.98 8.47
C THR A 540 -25.47 -7.72 7.65
N ASP A 541 -26.33 -8.74 7.52
CA ASP A 541 -27.66 -8.62 6.92
C ASP A 541 -28.69 -8.29 8.00
N ILE A 542 -29.17 -7.04 7.99
CA ILE A 542 -30.19 -6.51 8.91
C ILE A 542 -31.26 -5.72 8.15
N ASP A 543 -32.38 -5.44 8.81
CA ASP A 543 -33.29 -4.38 8.37
C ASP A 543 -32.55 -3.03 8.38
N GLY A 544 -32.62 -2.25 7.30
CA GLY A 544 -31.89 -0.97 7.23
C GLY A 544 -30.40 -1.11 6.97
N LYS A 545 -29.92 -2.26 6.43
CA LYS A 545 -28.52 -2.48 6.06
C LYS A 545 -27.96 -1.36 5.18
N LEU A 546 -26.73 -0.91 5.43
CA LEU A 546 -26.00 0.02 4.55
C LEU A 546 -25.83 -0.57 3.15
N LEU A 547 -26.18 0.19 2.11
CA LEU A 547 -26.01 -0.20 0.72
C LEU A 547 -24.95 0.67 0.05
N ILE A 548 -23.92 0.01 -0.48
CA ILE A 548 -22.69 0.65 -0.97
C ILE A 548 -22.66 0.68 -2.51
N GLY A 549 -22.23 1.82 -3.04
CA GLY A 549 -21.88 2.03 -4.44
C GLY A 549 -20.38 2.14 -4.63
N TYR A 550 -19.97 2.00 -5.88
CA TYR A 550 -18.57 2.02 -6.30
C TYR A 550 -18.46 2.84 -7.59
N GLY A 551 -17.63 3.88 -7.59
CA GLY A 551 -17.41 4.76 -8.75
C GLY A 551 -16.40 4.21 -9.77
N GLY A 552 -15.34 3.54 -9.31
CA GLY A 552 -14.32 2.91 -10.14
C GLY A 552 -14.57 1.41 -10.33
N ASN A 553 -15.81 1.00 -10.54
CA ASN A 553 -16.24 -0.38 -10.40
C ASN A 553 -16.10 -1.21 -11.70
N ALA A 554 -16.14 -2.52 -11.55
CA ALA A 554 -16.22 -3.48 -12.65
C ALA A 554 -17.60 -4.13 -12.74
N ASP A 555 -17.81 -4.88 -13.83
CA ASP A 555 -19.00 -5.68 -14.04
C ASP A 555 -19.23 -6.63 -12.86
N ARG A 556 -20.42 -6.57 -12.27
CA ARG A 556 -20.80 -7.47 -11.17
C ARG A 556 -22.28 -7.75 -11.10
N PHE A 557 -22.59 -8.80 -10.36
CA PHE A 557 -23.94 -9.11 -9.89
C PHE A 557 -24.08 -8.65 -8.43
N GLU A 558 -25.12 -7.86 -8.14
CA GLU A 558 -25.38 -7.30 -6.82
C GLU A 558 -26.68 -7.86 -6.24
N SER A 559 -26.57 -8.46 -5.05
CA SER A 559 -27.70 -9.05 -4.33
C SER A 559 -28.10 -8.27 -3.08
N TRP A 560 -27.24 -7.33 -2.64
CA TRP A 560 -27.24 -6.63 -1.35
C TRP A 560 -27.08 -7.52 -0.12
N LEU A 561 -26.94 -8.83 -0.30
CA LEU A 561 -26.78 -9.80 0.77
C LEU A 561 -25.31 -10.14 0.96
N THR A 562 -24.96 -10.50 2.19
CA THR A 562 -23.61 -10.94 2.53
C THR A 562 -23.29 -12.24 1.81
N SER A 563 -22.17 -12.32 1.10
CA SER A 563 -21.71 -13.59 0.51
C SER A 563 -21.08 -14.48 1.60
N PRO A 564 -21.54 -15.74 1.77
CA PRO A 564 -20.95 -16.65 2.74
C PRO A 564 -19.51 -17.04 2.42
N LEU A 565 -19.15 -17.07 1.14
CA LEU A 565 -17.80 -17.39 0.68
C LEU A 565 -17.16 -16.14 0.05
N PRO A 566 -15.89 -15.83 0.37
CA PRO A 566 -15.13 -14.82 -0.36
C PRO A 566 -14.76 -15.31 -1.76
N VAL A 567 -14.32 -14.39 -2.61
CA VAL A 567 -13.59 -14.73 -3.84
C VAL A 567 -12.23 -15.31 -3.44
N VAL A 568 -11.79 -16.38 -4.13
CA VAL A 568 -10.48 -16.99 -3.90
C VAL A 568 -9.39 -15.94 -4.09
N ASP A 569 -8.55 -15.78 -3.07
CA ASP A 569 -7.36 -14.94 -3.17
C ASP A 569 -6.43 -15.46 -4.28
N SER A 570 -6.20 -14.64 -5.29
CA SER A 570 -5.37 -14.99 -6.44
C SER A 570 -3.92 -15.24 -6.07
N LEU A 571 -3.45 -14.72 -4.92
CA LEU A 571 -2.07 -14.89 -4.43
C LEU A 571 -1.85 -16.22 -3.70
N LEU A 572 -2.91 -16.99 -3.41
CA LEU A 572 -2.74 -18.30 -2.80
C LEU A 572 -1.97 -19.27 -3.74
N PRO A 573 -1.19 -20.20 -3.17
CA PRO A 573 -0.59 -21.31 -3.91
C PRO A 573 -1.61 -22.08 -4.76
N ASP A 574 -1.23 -22.48 -5.98
CA ASP A 574 -2.10 -23.13 -6.97
C ASP A 574 -2.84 -24.36 -6.43
N ASN A 575 -2.15 -25.17 -5.64
CA ASN A 575 -2.71 -26.35 -4.99
C ASN A 575 -3.84 -26.00 -4.01
N ILE A 576 -3.72 -24.90 -3.27
CA ILE A 576 -4.76 -24.43 -2.34
C ILE A 576 -5.92 -23.78 -3.13
N ARG A 577 -5.62 -22.99 -4.17
CA ARG A 577 -6.66 -22.39 -5.03
C ARG A 577 -7.53 -23.45 -5.71
N ALA A 578 -6.92 -24.52 -6.20
CA ALA A 578 -7.63 -25.64 -6.82
C ALA A 578 -8.57 -26.35 -5.82
N ASP A 579 -8.12 -26.57 -4.57
CA ASP A 579 -8.95 -27.13 -3.51
C ASP A 579 -10.15 -26.21 -3.18
N LEU A 580 -9.91 -24.91 -2.99
CA LEU A 580 -10.97 -23.94 -2.72
C LEU A 580 -12.00 -23.86 -3.86
N ALA A 581 -11.54 -23.85 -5.12
CA ALA A 581 -12.43 -23.88 -6.26
C ALA A 581 -13.34 -25.13 -6.27
N SER A 582 -12.79 -26.30 -5.87
CA SER A 582 -13.56 -27.53 -5.74
C SER A 582 -14.62 -27.49 -4.62
N LYS A 583 -14.43 -26.61 -3.63
CA LYS A 583 -15.34 -26.38 -2.49
C LYS A 583 -16.39 -25.29 -2.75
N GLY A 584 -16.46 -24.76 -3.97
CA GLY A 584 -17.50 -23.82 -4.37
C GLY A 584 -17.14 -22.33 -4.28
N TYR A 585 -15.88 -22.01 -3.97
CA TYR A 585 -15.40 -20.63 -3.93
C TYR A 585 -15.28 -20.06 -5.36
N ALA A 586 -15.75 -18.83 -5.55
CA ALA A 586 -15.65 -18.14 -6.83
C ALA A 586 -14.20 -17.68 -7.08
N THR A 587 -13.72 -17.79 -8.32
CA THR A 587 -12.38 -17.35 -8.72
C THR A 587 -12.35 -15.95 -9.35
N GLN A 588 -13.53 -15.36 -9.58
CA GLN A 588 -13.68 -14.05 -10.22
C GLN A 588 -14.73 -13.21 -9.48
N PRO A 589 -14.57 -11.89 -9.35
CA PRO A 589 -15.52 -11.07 -8.59
C PRO A 589 -16.88 -10.89 -9.25
N VAL A 590 -16.95 -10.88 -10.59
CA VAL A 590 -18.24 -10.92 -11.30
C VAL A 590 -19.08 -12.14 -10.88
N ARG A 591 -18.41 -13.21 -10.42
CA ARG A 591 -19.00 -14.45 -9.91
C ARG A 591 -19.07 -14.50 -8.38
N ARG A 592 -18.83 -13.41 -7.65
CA ARG A 592 -18.94 -13.38 -6.18
C ARG A 592 -20.36 -13.77 -5.73
N ALA A 593 -21.38 -13.30 -6.44
CA ALA A 593 -22.77 -13.69 -6.23
C ALA A 593 -23.14 -15.05 -6.89
N ASP A 594 -22.19 -15.70 -7.57
CA ASP A 594 -22.31 -16.96 -8.33
C ASP A 594 -21.62 -18.11 -7.58
N SER A 595 -21.64 -18.12 -6.25
CA SER A 595 -21.17 -19.31 -5.53
C SER A 595 -22.09 -20.48 -5.88
N LEU A 596 -21.48 -21.66 -6.08
CA LEU A 596 -22.13 -22.93 -6.45
C LEU A 596 -23.24 -23.39 -5.46
N ILE A 597 -23.56 -22.57 -4.45
CA ILE A 597 -24.52 -22.81 -3.38
C ILE A 597 -25.87 -22.10 -3.64
N GLN A 598 -25.95 -21.00 -4.43
CA GLN A 598 -27.23 -20.30 -4.72
C GLN A 598 -27.34 -19.64 -6.13
N PRO A 599 -27.53 -20.41 -7.22
CA PRO A 599 -27.53 -19.90 -8.61
C PRO A 599 -28.68 -18.92 -8.97
N ASP A 600 -29.77 -18.91 -8.20
CA ASP A 600 -30.94 -18.02 -8.38
C ASP A 600 -30.94 -16.79 -7.45
N SER A 601 -29.84 -16.55 -6.75
CA SER A 601 -29.66 -15.39 -5.85
C SER A 601 -28.79 -14.28 -6.43
N ARG A 602 -28.36 -14.40 -7.71
CA ARG A 602 -27.41 -13.49 -8.39
C ARG A 602 -27.85 -12.02 -8.45
N GLY A 603 -29.04 -11.69 -7.94
CA GLY A 603 -29.51 -10.32 -7.83
C GLY A 603 -29.64 -9.66 -9.20
N PHE A 604 -29.04 -8.49 -9.41
CA PHE A 604 -29.11 -7.76 -10.68
C PHE A 604 -27.72 -7.38 -11.19
N PHE A 605 -27.59 -7.20 -12.51
CA PHE A 605 -26.33 -6.85 -13.14
C PHE A 605 -26.03 -5.36 -13.03
N ILE A 606 -24.81 -5.00 -12.64
CA ILE A 606 -24.28 -3.64 -12.66
C ILE A 606 -23.11 -3.63 -13.62
N ARG A 607 -23.18 -2.77 -14.63
CA ARG A 607 -22.09 -2.56 -15.58
C ARG A 607 -20.99 -1.67 -14.98
N GLY A 608 -19.76 -2.14 -15.12
CA GLY A 608 -18.49 -1.49 -14.80
C GLY A 608 -18.26 -0.17 -15.52
N GLN A 609 -17.60 0.78 -14.85
CA GLN A 609 -16.96 1.91 -15.53
C GLN A 609 -15.50 1.63 -15.87
N ALA A 610 -14.84 0.73 -15.15
CA ALA A 610 -13.49 0.27 -15.45
C ALA A 610 -13.55 -0.81 -16.55
N SER A 611 -13.15 -0.45 -17.78
CA SER A 611 -13.20 -1.37 -18.91
C SER A 611 -12.06 -2.39 -18.89
N GLY A 612 -12.36 -3.66 -19.16
CA GLY A 612 -11.34 -4.70 -19.38
C GLY A 612 -10.73 -5.29 -18.11
N VAL A 613 -11.36 -5.08 -16.95
CA VAL A 613 -10.97 -5.65 -15.66
C VAL A 613 -12.18 -6.29 -14.96
N ASP A 614 -11.96 -7.40 -14.25
CA ASP A 614 -13.01 -8.11 -13.51
C ASP A 614 -13.20 -7.56 -12.08
N ASN A 615 -12.41 -6.55 -11.70
CA ASN A 615 -12.33 -5.96 -10.36
C ASN A 615 -12.44 -4.44 -10.44
N ALA A 616 -12.89 -3.77 -9.38
CA ALA A 616 -12.80 -2.32 -9.28
C ALA A 616 -11.32 -1.85 -9.33
N VAL A 617 -11.08 -0.54 -9.39
CA VAL A 617 -9.72 0.04 -9.46
C VAL A 617 -9.51 1.13 -8.42
N HIS A 618 -8.27 1.53 -8.17
CA HIS A 618 -7.96 2.70 -7.35
C HIS A 618 -8.53 3.98 -7.98
N THR A 619 -8.76 5.01 -7.17
CA THR A 619 -9.17 6.33 -7.67
C THR A 619 -8.23 7.43 -7.19
N ALA A 620 -8.19 8.53 -7.93
CA ALA A 620 -7.36 9.71 -7.62
C ALA A 620 -7.97 10.61 -6.53
N SER A 621 -8.81 10.05 -5.65
CA SER A 621 -9.41 10.81 -4.55
C SER A 621 -8.37 11.03 -3.46
N ASP A 622 -8.24 12.28 -2.98
CA ASP A 622 -7.41 12.57 -1.82
C ASP A 622 -7.89 11.79 -0.59
N ILE A 623 -6.95 11.29 0.19
CA ILE A 623 -7.23 10.45 1.36
C ILE A 623 -7.11 11.24 2.65
N PRO A 624 -7.85 10.88 3.70
CA PRO A 624 -7.71 11.53 4.99
C PRO A 624 -6.45 11.08 5.72
N VAL A 625 -5.77 12.02 6.37
CA VAL A 625 -4.74 11.76 7.36
C VAL A 625 -5.20 12.19 8.74
N ASN A 626 -4.97 11.35 9.75
CA ASN A 626 -5.14 11.69 11.15
C ASN A 626 -3.82 11.57 11.89
N ALA A 627 -3.57 12.47 12.83
CA ALA A 627 -2.35 12.44 13.62
C ALA A 627 -2.63 12.66 15.12
N TYR A 628 -1.89 11.93 15.94
CA TYR A 628 -1.91 12.03 17.39
C TYR A 628 -0.47 12.00 17.92
N SER A 629 -0.18 12.82 18.91
CA SER A 629 1.09 12.75 19.64
C SER A 629 0.90 13.20 21.07
N THR A 630 1.58 12.52 21.99
CA THR A 630 1.54 12.86 23.43
C THR A 630 2.89 13.38 23.90
N GLY A 631 2.84 14.34 24.81
CA GLY A 631 4.04 15.00 25.32
C GLY A 631 4.69 15.98 24.36
N ASN A 632 4.13 16.17 23.15
CA ASN A 632 4.52 17.17 22.17
C ASN A 632 3.37 17.45 21.16
N ARG A 633 3.51 18.47 20.30
CA ARG A 633 2.46 18.93 19.35
C ARG A 633 2.77 18.55 17.88
N ALA A 634 3.48 17.44 17.65
CA ALA A 634 3.87 17.02 16.31
C ALA A 634 2.66 16.76 15.38
N PHE A 635 1.50 16.39 15.96
CA PHE A 635 0.26 16.14 15.22
C PHE A 635 -0.24 17.34 14.40
N GLU A 636 0.12 18.57 14.78
CA GLU A 636 -0.41 19.80 14.15
C GLU A 636 0.06 19.99 12.71
N GLN A 637 1.19 19.38 12.35
CA GLN A 637 1.73 19.42 11.00
C GLN A 637 0.82 18.76 9.97
N PHE A 638 -0.06 17.86 10.42
CA PHE A 638 -0.95 17.06 9.57
C PHE A 638 -2.33 17.70 9.40
N ILE A 639 -2.50 18.96 9.80
CA ILE A 639 -3.74 19.73 9.59
C ILE A 639 -3.70 20.38 8.20
N GLY A 640 -4.80 20.23 7.46
CA GLY A 640 -4.97 20.82 6.12
C GLY A 640 -4.60 19.89 4.98
N ILE A 641 -4.54 20.43 3.77
CA ILE A 641 -4.19 19.69 2.55
C ILE A 641 -2.66 19.63 2.44
N GLN A 642 -2.14 18.47 2.09
CA GLN A 642 -0.71 18.20 2.02
C GLN A 642 -0.38 17.22 0.89
N GLU A 643 0.82 17.34 0.36
CA GLU A 643 1.34 16.41 -0.63
C GLU A 643 1.76 15.09 0.05
N ASN A 644 1.70 13.94 -0.64
CA ASN A 644 2.08 12.64 -0.06
C ASN A 644 3.52 12.63 0.45
N THR A 645 4.49 13.15 -0.31
CA THR A 645 5.89 13.10 0.13
C THR A 645 6.18 14.04 1.32
N ASP A 646 5.30 15.01 1.63
CA ASP A 646 5.42 15.84 2.84
C ASP A 646 5.27 15.03 4.14
N VAL A 647 4.56 13.91 4.11
CA VAL A 647 4.35 13.05 5.28
C VAL A 647 5.69 12.58 5.85
N PHE A 648 6.60 12.12 4.98
CA PHE A 648 7.95 11.72 5.35
C PHE A 648 8.71 12.84 6.08
N PHE A 649 8.71 14.05 5.53
CA PHE A 649 9.41 15.19 6.13
C PHE A 649 8.78 15.64 7.45
N LYS A 650 7.44 15.56 7.58
CA LYS A 650 6.73 15.87 8.83
C LYS A 650 7.02 14.85 9.93
N LEU A 651 7.12 13.57 9.58
CA LEU A 651 7.57 12.52 10.49
C LEU A 651 9.02 12.73 10.93
N ALA A 652 9.92 13.07 10.00
CA ALA A 652 11.30 13.42 10.34
C ALA A 652 11.35 14.65 11.28
N ARG A 653 10.63 15.73 10.97
CA ARG A 653 10.55 16.91 11.86
C ARG A 653 10.02 16.56 13.24
N ALA A 654 9.02 15.68 13.35
CA ALA A 654 8.53 15.19 14.64
C ALA A 654 9.67 14.55 15.46
N LEU A 655 10.51 13.73 14.83
CA LEU A 655 11.65 13.04 15.46
C LEU A 655 12.85 13.94 15.78
N PHE A 656 13.01 15.07 15.10
CA PHE A 656 14.15 15.97 15.26
C PHE A 656 13.79 17.36 15.82
N GLY A 657 12.52 17.57 16.20
CA GLY A 657 12.06 18.80 16.84
C GLY A 657 11.88 20.00 15.91
N GLY A 658 11.84 19.79 14.58
CA GLY A 658 11.77 20.85 13.57
C GLY A 658 10.37 21.24 13.09
N TYR A 659 9.34 20.91 13.87
CA TYR A 659 7.95 21.22 13.52
C TYR A 659 7.46 22.54 14.09
#